data_AF-Q72DI8-F1
#
_entry.id   AF-Q72DI8-F1
#
_cell.length_a   1.000
_cell.length_b   1.000
_cell.length_c   1.000
_cell.angle_alpha   90.00
_cell.angle_beta   90.00
_cell.angle_gamma   90.00
#
_symmetry.space_group_name_H-M   'P 1'
#
loop_
_entity.id
_entity.type
_entity.pdbx_description
1 polymer ?
#
loop_
_entity_poly.entity_id
_entity_poly.type
_entity_poly.pdbx_seq_one_letter_code
_entity_poly.pdbx_strand_id
1 'polypeptide(L)'
;MQLHGFELIDETNLEELSSRVRRWRHVVTGAQLLSFCNADENKVFGVSFRTPPGDSTGVAHILEHSVLCGSERYPVKEPFVELLKGSLQTFLNAFTYPDKTCYPVASTNLQDFRNLVDVYLDAVFFPRIDENIFRQEGWHIDAETADGPWNYKGVVYNEMKGVYSSPESVLSEQSQQAIFPEHVYGLDSGGNPERILELTYEQFRDFHRRFYHPGNGRFFFWGDDPEEARLEHIGRVLSRFDRLDVDSAVPLMGHRDTPRLLEVPFAAGEGDTRGMVTVNWLLDETVDAERNFALHMLEHILLGMPGSPLRRALIESGLGEDVAGVGLEAELRQMYFSVGLKGIDPADAERVEVLVMDTLASLAEEGVPSDAIEAAFNSVEFSLRENNTGRYPRGLAVMVRSLTTWLYDGDPLALLAFEKPLAAIRDAIAAGGYFEALIRRCFLDNAHRATVSLVPDMTLEARREEAENKRIEKVQSALSPSDREAVVSLAATLRALQEAPDSPEALATIPRLGLEDLARENRPIPIEERTSGDVTVLFHDIDTSGIVYSELLFDLSAVPARLLPLVPLFGRALLEMGTARHDFVALGMRIAAKTGGIEADTLFATTRAGRKPVAHMVVSGKATRDNAAALVDIMHEVLHEALFDDAERFGRMVLEEKARQEHSLVPSGHGVVSSRLRASFSMAGWLDEVTGGITYLMALRELAERVRDDWQGVRDDLETLRTLVLRRSGALCNLTADSATAAVAMPLFDGLVAGLPDTAADAVVWAPDALPAAEALVVPAQVNYVGKGANLYDLGYAYHGSVSVVLKHLRMAFLWDRVRVQGGAYGAFCAFDRMSGAFTQVSYRDPNVERTLDVYDKCAEYLRTVELDDAALTSAIVGAIGDLDMHMLPDARGEASMLRHLTGDTEDVRQTMREQMLATTQRHFREFADVLDAVARTGRVCVLGGGSLDAVAATRGWQALRVL
;
A
#
# COMPACT_ATOMS: atom_id res chain seq x y z
N MET A 1 -33.98 22.05 -6.32
CA MET A 1 -34.66 20.73 -6.20
C MET A 1 -34.51 20.27 -4.77
N GLN A 2 -35.58 19.76 -4.13
CA GLN A 2 -35.51 19.17 -2.79
C GLN A 2 -35.87 17.69 -2.85
N LEU A 3 -35.08 16.84 -2.20
CA LEU A 3 -35.24 15.39 -2.22
C LEU A 3 -34.73 14.79 -0.90
N HIS A 4 -35.54 13.98 -0.22
CA HIS A 4 -35.20 13.34 1.07
C HIS A 4 -34.55 14.26 2.14
N GLY A 5 -34.99 15.52 2.21
CA GLY A 5 -34.45 16.51 3.18
C GLY A 5 -33.20 17.26 2.70
N PHE A 6 -32.72 17.01 1.48
CA PHE A 6 -31.61 17.72 0.86
C PHE A 6 -32.09 18.73 -0.18
N GLU A 7 -31.39 19.86 -0.27
CA GLU A 7 -31.46 20.79 -1.39
C GLU A 7 -30.24 20.65 -2.30
N LEU A 8 -30.46 20.63 -3.61
CA LEU A 8 -29.37 20.68 -4.60
C LEU A 8 -28.81 22.11 -4.64
N ILE A 9 -27.50 22.25 -4.40
CA ILE A 9 -26.77 23.51 -4.46
C ILE A 9 -26.33 23.80 -5.90
N ASP A 10 -25.63 22.85 -6.53
CA ASP A 10 -25.23 22.91 -7.93
C ASP A 10 -24.92 21.51 -8.51
N GLU A 11 -24.73 21.50 -9.83
CA GLU A 11 -24.38 20.35 -10.64
C GLU A 11 -23.32 20.76 -11.66
N THR A 12 -22.28 19.94 -11.78
CA THR A 12 -21.17 20.14 -12.71
C THR A 12 -20.84 18.81 -13.38
N ASN A 13 -20.62 18.81 -14.69
CA ASN A 13 -19.99 17.67 -15.36
C ASN A 13 -18.47 17.88 -15.32
N LEU A 14 -17.76 16.94 -14.72
CA LEU A 14 -16.31 16.97 -14.61
C LEU A 14 -15.74 15.94 -15.59
N GLU A 15 -15.24 16.42 -16.73
CA GLU A 15 -14.76 15.59 -17.82
C GLU A 15 -13.50 14.82 -17.41
N GLU A 16 -12.63 15.44 -16.60
CA GLU A 16 -11.40 14.84 -16.08
C GLU A 16 -11.62 13.52 -15.32
N LEU A 17 -12.82 13.32 -14.76
CA LEU A 17 -13.21 12.11 -14.02
C LEU A 17 -14.42 11.40 -14.62
N SER A 18 -14.84 11.74 -15.84
CA SER A 18 -16.03 11.18 -16.51
C SER A 18 -17.26 11.11 -15.60
N SER A 19 -17.48 12.17 -14.79
CA SER A 19 -18.42 12.16 -13.67
C SER A 19 -19.37 13.33 -13.72
N ARG A 20 -20.66 13.07 -13.48
CA ARG A 20 -21.61 14.13 -13.12
C ARG A 20 -21.58 14.31 -11.60
N VAL A 21 -21.20 15.49 -11.16
CA VAL A 21 -21.01 15.82 -9.75
C VAL A 21 -22.13 16.74 -9.26
N ARG A 22 -22.74 16.40 -8.13
CA ARG A 22 -23.80 17.19 -7.51
C ARG A 22 -23.48 17.50 -6.07
N ARG A 23 -23.62 18.78 -5.69
CA ARG A 23 -23.48 19.24 -4.30
C ARG A 23 -24.84 19.39 -3.67
N TRP A 24 -25.03 18.72 -2.55
CA TRP A 24 -26.27 18.70 -1.81
C TRP A 24 -26.04 19.26 -0.40
N ARG A 25 -27.09 19.85 0.17
CA ARG A 25 -27.09 20.30 1.57
C ARG A 25 -28.34 19.80 2.27
N HIS A 26 -28.19 19.17 3.43
CA HIS A 26 -29.33 18.81 4.26
C HIS A 26 -29.95 20.06 4.88
N VAL A 27 -31.26 20.26 4.67
CA VAL A 27 -31.95 21.52 4.96
C VAL A 27 -31.96 21.84 6.46
N VAL A 28 -32.05 20.83 7.32
CA VAL A 28 -32.14 21.02 8.79
C VAL A 28 -30.76 21.17 9.41
N THR A 29 -29.88 20.18 9.21
CA THR A 29 -28.58 20.11 9.90
C THR A 29 -27.49 20.94 9.25
N GLY A 30 -27.64 21.31 7.98
CA GLY A 30 -26.60 21.97 7.18
C GLY A 30 -25.50 21.03 6.66
N ALA A 31 -25.63 19.72 6.91
CA ALA A 31 -24.68 18.71 6.43
C ALA A 31 -24.48 18.80 4.91
N GLN A 32 -23.25 18.68 4.45
CA GLN A 32 -22.90 18.79 3.04
C GLN A 32 -22.63 17.40 2.45
N LEU A 33 -23.15 17.16 1.25
CA LEU A 33 -22.96 15.91 0.53
C LEU A 33 -22.46 16.18 -0.90
N LEU A 34 -21.39 15.50 -1.28
CA LEU A 34 -20.80 15.54 -2.61
C LEU A 34 -21.04 14.19 -3.29
N SER A 35 -21.83 14.18 -4.37
CA SER A 35 -22.27 12.97 -5.06
C SER A 35 -21.68 12.91 -6.46
N PHE A 36 -20.74 11.99 -6.69
CA PHE A 36 -20.22 11.63 -8.01
C PHE A 36 -21.07 10.51 -8.59
N CYS A 37 -21.67 10.76 -9.75
CA CYS A 37 -22.44 9.77 -10.52
C CYS A 37 -21.64 9.43 -11.79
N ASN A 38 -21.14 8.20 -11.87
CA ASN A 38 -20.33 7.72 -13.00
C ASN A 38 -20.55 6.21 -13.24
N ALA A 39 -19.76 5.61 -14.13
CA ALA A 39 -19.87 4.20 -14.49
C ALA A 39 -18.95 3.27 -13.67
N ASP A 40 -18.26 3.79 -12.66
CA ASP A 40 -17.37 2.97 -11.83
C ASP A 40 -18.21 2.05 -10.92
N GLU A 41 -18.02 0.75 -11.11
CA GLU A 41 -18.70 -0.28 -10.32
C GLU A 41 -18.22 -0.29 -8.86
N ASN A 42 -17.01 0.19 -8.58
CA ASN A 42 -16.43 0.19 -7.26
C ASN A 42 -16.90 1.41 -6.45
N LYS A 43 -18.11 1.29 -5.90
CA LYS A 43 -18.77 2.39 -5.19
C LYS A 43 -17.98 2.73 -3.94
N VAL A 44 -17.86 4.02 -3.64
CA VAL A 44 -17.21 4.52 -2.44
C VAL A 44 -18.17 5.43 -1.68
N PHE A 45 -18.23 5.24 -0.38
CA PHE A 45 -18.84 6.16 0.56
C PHE A 45 -17.79 6.58 1.57
N GLY A 46 -17.85 7.84 2.00
CA GLY A 46 -17.16 8.27 3.20
C GLY A 46 -17.90 9.36 3.92
N VAL A 47 -17.75 9.38 5.24
CA VAL A 47 -18.12 10.52 6.08
C VAL A 47 -16.87 10.99 6.81
N SER A 48 -16.62 12.29 6.70
CA SER A 48 -15.46 12.93 7.33
C SER A 48 -15.91 14.05 8.26
N PHE A 49 -15.27 14.15 9.42
CA PHE A 49 -15.51 15.19 10.41
C PHE A 49 -14.27 16.03 10.58
N ARG A 50 -14.42 17.35 10.69
CA ARG A 50 -13.33 18.24 11.10
C ARG A 50 -13.14 18.12 12.61
N THR A 51 -12.02 17.55 13.04
CA THR A 51 -11.73 17.11 14.42
C THR A 51 -10.43 17.71 14.97
N PRO A 52 -10.27 19.05 14.95
CA PRO A 52 -9.04 19.68 15.45
C PRO A 52 -8.84 19.37 16.94
N PRO A 53 -7.73 18.73 17.34
CA PRO A 53 -7.44 18.48 18.75
C PRO A 53 -7.18 19.78 19.53
N GLY A 54 -7.50 19.78 20.82
CA GLY A 54 -7.16 20.86 21.75
C GLY A 54 -5.86 20.62 22.53
N ASP A 55 -5.35 19.40 22.51
CA ASP A 55 -4.13 18.93 23.18
C ASP A 55 -3.59 17.66 22.48
N SER A 56 -2.46 17.12 22.93
CA SER A 56 -1.87 15.90 22.38
C SER A 56 -2.34 14.62 23.07
N THR A 57 -3.55 14.59 23.64
CA THR A 57 -4.08 13.40 24.32
C THR A 57 -4.50 12.28 23.36
N GLY A 58 -4.54 12.54 22.04
CA GLY A 58 -4.98 11.57 21.05
C GLY A 58 -6.49 11.35 21.01
N VAL A 59 -7.30 12.26 21.58
CA VAL A 59 -8.76 12.07 21.70
C VAL A 59 -9.46 11.79 20.36
N ALA A 60 -9.00 12.38 19.26
CA ALA A 60 -9.55 12.14 17.92
C ALA A 60 -9.27 10.69 17.45
N HIS A 61 -8.04 10.21 17.67
CA HIS A 61 -7.61 8.86 17.31
C HIS A 61 -8.30 7.79 18.18
N ILE A 62 -8.38 8.03 19.49
CA ILE A 62 -9.08 7.13 20.42
C ILE A 62 -10.57 7.03 20.06
N LEU A 63 -11.20 8.14 19.66
CA LEU A 63 -12.59 8.10 19.18
C LEU A 63 -12.76 7.34 17.88
N GLU A 64 -11.82 7.47 16.95
CA GLU A 64 -11.87 6.74 15.68
C GLU A 64 -11.95 5.24 15.87
N HIS A 65 -11.10 4.69 16.76
CA HIS A 65 -11.22 3.31 17.20
C HIS A 65 -12.54 3.03 17.92
N SER A 66 -12.87 3.87 18.91
CA SER A 66 -13.97 3.57 19.85
C SER A 66 -15.36 3.60 19.22
N VAL A 67 -15.60 4.42 18.18
CA VAL A 67 -16.90 4.46 17.50
C VAL A 67 -17.17 3.19 16.70
N LEU A 68 -16.12 2.45 16.34
CA LEU A 68 -16.19 1.16 15.67
C LEU A 68 -16.35 -0.01 16.65
N CYS A 69 -16.45 0.23 17.96
CA CYS A 69 -16.68 -0.77 19.00
C CYS A 69 -18.18 -0.97 19.35
N GLY A 70 -19.04 -0.96 18.34
CA GLY A 70 -20.48 -1.18 18.49
C GLY A 70 -21.31 0.08 18.62
N SER A 71 -22.56 -0.01 18.17
CA SER A 71 -23.50 1.11 18.07
C SER A 71 -24.90 0.72 18.54
N GLU A 72 -25.85 1.67 18.49
CA GLU A 72 -27.24 1.46 18.91
C GLU A 72 -27.89 0.27 18.17
N ARG A 73 -27.71 0.17 16.85
CA ARG A 73 -28.31 -0.89 16.03
C ARG A 73 -27.43 -2.13 15.93
N TYR A 74 -26.12 -1.99 16.13
CA TYR A 74 -25.14 -3.06 16.00
C TYR A 74 -24.36 -3.24 17.31
N PRO A 75 -24.99 -3.77 18.37
CA PRO A 75 -24.43 -3.79 19.72
C PRO A 75 -23.42 -4.93 19.94
N VAL A 76 -22.62 -5.28 18.93
CA VAL A 76 -21.51 -6.24 19.02
C VAL A 76 -20.22 -5.50 19.39
N LYS A 77 -19.19 -6.22 19.88
CA LYS A 77 -17.93 -5.59 20.32
C LYS A 77 -17.12 -5.03 19.17
N GLU A 78 -17.06 -5.76 18.06
CA GLU A 78 -16.26 -5.38 16.89
C GLU A 78 -17.05 -5.56 15.58
N PRO A 79 -18.06 -4.71 15.30
CA PRO A 79 -18.81 -4.74 14.03
C PRO A 79 -17.88 -4.71 12.81
N PHE A 80 -16.81 -3.91 12.88
CA PHE A 80 -15.80 -3.79 11.84
C PHE A 80 -15.18 -5.15 11.47
N VAL A 81 -14.87 -5.99 12.47
CA VAL A 81 -14.30 -7.33 12.25
C VAL A 81 -15.32 -8.30 11.68
N GLU A 82 -16.59 -8.19 12.08
CA GLU A 82 -17.67 -9.02 11.51
C GLU A 82 -17.93 -8.67 10.04
N LEU A 83 -17.84 -7.39 9.65
CA LEU A 83 -17.86 -6.98 8.25
C LEU A 83 -16.67 -7.58 7.48
N LEU A 84 -15.43 -7.44 8.00
CA LEU A 84 -14.23 -7.99 7.35
C LEU A 84 -14.34 -9.48 7.00
N LYS A 85 -15.05 -10.27 7.83
CA LYS A 85 -15.24 -11.71 7.64
C LYS A 85 -16.30 -12.06 6.58
N GLY A 86 -17.27 -11.19 6.33
CA GLY A 86 -18.52 -11.56 5.66
C GLY A 86 -19.02 -10.60 4.57
N SER A 87 -18.28 -9.54 4.22
CA SER A 87 -18.61 -8.64 3.11
C SER A 87 -17.77 -8.90 1.84
N LEU A 88 -18.17 -8.23 0.75
CA LEU A 88 -17.43 -8.15 -0.52
C LEU A 88 -16.69 -6.80 -0.65
N GLN A 89 -16.24 -6.27 0.49
CA GLN A 89 -15.61 -4.98 0.56
C GLN A 89 -14.34 -4.95 -0.29
N THR A 90 -14.20 -3.92 -1.10
CA THR A 90 -12.94 -3.58 -1.78
C THR A 90 -12.08 -2.67 -0.89
N PHE A 91 -12.71 -1.96 0.05
CA PHE A 91 -12.04 -1.16 1.06
C PHE A 91 -12.90 -1.03 2.33
N LEU A 92 -12.27 -1.13 3.49
CA LEU A 92 -12.91 -0.96 4.79
C LEU A 92 -11.84 -0.49 5.79
N ASN A 93 -11.90 0.78 6.17
CA ASN A 93 -10.96 1.34 7.14
C ASN A 93 -11.53 2.61 7.80
N ALA A 94 -10.73 3.24 8.66
CA ALA A 94 -10.92 4.61 9.13
C ALA A 94 -9.54 5.27 9.31
N PHE A 95 -9.51 6.61 9.32
CA PHE A 95 -8.27 7.38 9.36
C PHE A 95 -8.40 8.59 10.27
N THR A 96 -7.37 8.85 11.08
CA THR A 96 -7.21 10.08 11.84
C THR A 96 -6.04 10.91 11.29
N TYR A 97 -6.37 12.06 10.70
CA TYR A 97 -5.41 13.09 10.27
C TYR A 97 -5.26 14.16 11.37
N PRO A 98 -4.31 15.10 11.23
CA PRO A 98 -4.12 16.18 12.21
C PRO A 98 -5.37 17.01 12.55
N ASP A 99 -6.35 17.11 11.65
CA ASP A 99 -7.57 17.92 11.84
C ASP A 99 -8.87 17.32 11.27
N LYS A 100 -8.83 16.08 10.78
CA LYS A 100 -10.00 15.37 10.27
C LYS A 100 -9.96 13.90 10.61
N THR A 101 -11.14 13.32 10.81
CA THR A 101 -11.32 11.88 10.95
C THR A 101 -12.26 11.38 9.85
N CYS A 102 -11.85 10.36 9.11
CA CYS A 102 -12.55 9.88 7.92
C CYS A 102 -12.94 8.40 8.05
N TYR A 103 -14.16 8.06 7.65
CA TYR A 103 -14.69 6.68 7.71
C TYR A 103 -15.17 6.22 6.32
N PRO A 104 -14.25 5.75 5.46
CA PRO A 104 -14.59 5.30 4.12
C PRO A 104 -14.83 3.79 4.01
N VAL A 105 -15.76 3.43 3.13
CA VAL A 105 -16.05 2.05 2.72
C VAL A 105 -16.20 1.98 1.20
N ALA A 106 -15.85 0.84 0.62
CA ALA A 106 -16.05 0.59 -0.81
C ALA A 106 -16.46 -0.84 -1.10
N SER A 107 -17.28 -1.02 -2.13
CA SER A 107 -17.68 -2.35 -2.62
C SER A 107 -18.17 -2.28 -4.07
N THR A 108 -17.91 -3.34 -4.82
CA THR A 108 -18.48 -3.51 -6.17
C THR A 108 -19.91 -4.07 -6.14
N ASN A 109 -20.34 -4.64 -5.00
CA ASN A 109 -21.67 -5.17 -4.80
C ASN A 109 -22.58 -4.12 -4.14
N LEU A 110 -23.75 -3.87 -4.73
CA LEU A 110 -24.65 -2.81 -4.27
C LEU A 110 -25.26 -3.11 -2.89
N GLN A 111 -25.63 -4.36 -2.60
CA GLN A 111 -26.21 -4.71 -1.31
C GLN A 111 -25.15 -4.66 -0.21
N ASP A 112 -23.95 -5.14 -0.52
CA ASP A 112 -22.80 -5.04 0.36
C ASP A 112 -22.44 -3.60 0.69
N PHE A 113 -22.34 -2.75 -0.33
CA PHE A 113 -22.10 -1.31 -0.18
C PHE A 113 -23.13 -0.68 0.78
N ARG A 114 -24.43 -0.98 0.61
CA ARG A 114 -25.48 -0.48 1.50
C ARG A 114 -25.33 -0.97 2.94
N ASN A 115 -24.95 -2.24 3.13
CA ASN A 115 -24.70 -2.81 4.45
C ASN A 115 -23.54 -2.07 5.14
N LEU A 116 -22.42 -1.89 4.43
CA LEU A 116 -21.24 -1.19 4.95
C LEU A 116 -21.57 0.26 5.33
N VAL A 117 -22.24 1.00 4.44
CA VAL A 117 -22.68 2.38 4.68
C VAL A 117 -23.58 2.46 5.91
N ASP A 118 -24.52 1.53 6.06
CA ASP A 118 -25.46 1.56 7.18
C ASP A 118 -24.79 1.29 8.53
N VAL A 119 -23.85 0.34 8.59
CA VAL A 119 -23.07 0.07 9.80
C VAL A 119 -22.18 1.25 10.17
N TYR A 120 -21.48 1.84 9.19
CA TYR A 120 -20.60 2.98 9.42
C TYR A 120 -21.36 4.23 9.88
N LEU A 121 -22.52 4.52 9.29
CA LEU A 121 -23.37 5.64 9.73
C LEU A 121 -23.84 5.46 11.17
N ASP A 122 -24.26 4.26 11.55
CA ASP A 122 -24.71 4.00 12.92
C ASP A 122 -23.54 4.07 13.92
N ALA A 123 -22.37 3.56 13.53
CA ALA A 123 -21.13 3.64 14.30
C ALA A 123 -20.74 5.09 14.61
N VAL A 124 -20.63 5.95 13.61
CA VAL A 124 -20.14 7.32 13.84
C VAL A 124 -21.16 8.22 14.56
N PHE A 125 -22.46 8.04 14.32
CA PHE A 125 -23.50 8.93 14.86
C PHE A 125 -24.15 8.42 16.15
N PHE A 126 -24.25 7.11 16.33
CA PHE A 126 -24.89 6.49 17.50
C PHE A 126 -24.00 5.41 18.15
N PRO A 127 -22.71 5.71 18.44
CA PRO A 127 -21.81 4.75 19.05
C PRO A 127 -22.19 4.45 20.51
N ARG A 128 -21.84 3.26 21.00
CA ARG A 128 -22.00 2.92 22.41
C ARG A 128 -21.00 3.66 23.31
N ILE A 129 -19.74 3.77 22.86
CA ILE A 129 -18.60 4.48 23.48
C ILE A 129 -18.67 4.64 25.00
N ASP A 130 -18.96 3.53 25.71
CA ASP A 130 -19.02 3.54 27.16
C ASP A 130 -17.62 3.62 27.78
N GLU A 131 -17.54 3.77 29.09
CA GLU A 131 -16.26 3.98 29.77
C GLU A 131 -15.32 2.76 29.65
N ASN A 132 -15.84 1.55 29.45
CA ASN A 132 -15.01 0.37 29.23
C ASN A 132 -14.40 0.39 27.83
N ILE A 133 -15.15 0.82 26.81
CA ILE A 133 -14.62 1.02 25.45
C ILE A 133 -13.51 2.07 25.48
N PHE A 134 -13.74 3.21 26.15
CA PHE A 134 -12.71 4.24 26.33
C PHE A 134 -11.44 3.68 26.99
N ARG A 135 -11.59 2.87 28.03
CA ARG A 135 -10.46 2.24 28.74
C ARG A 135 -9.69 1.26 27.85
N GLN A 136 -10.40 0.48 27.04
CA GLN A 136 -9.81 -0.48 26.12
C GLN A 136 -9.04 0.22 25.01
N GLU A 137 -9.72 1.09 24.26
CA GLU A 137 -9.15 1.70 23.05
C GLU A 137 -8.19 2.85 23.38
N GLY A 138 -8.49 3.62 24.42
CA GLY A 138 -7.66 4.74 24.88
C GLY A 138 -6.55 4.29 25.83
N TRP A 139 -6.84 4.37 27.13
CA TRP A 139 -5.91 3.94 28.17
C TRP A 139 -6.60 3.56 29.50
N HIS A 140 -5.97 2.67 30.27
CA HIS A 140 -6.33 2.29 31.63
C HIS A 140 -5.12 1.79 32.40
N ILE A 141 -5.29 1.62 33.72
CA ILE A 141 -4.33 0.90 34.57
C ILE A 141 -4.75 -0.58 34.63
N ASP A 142 -3.85 -1.47 34.25
CA ASP A 142 -3.99 -2.91 34.43
C ASP A 142 -3.24 -3.35 35.69
N ALA A 143 -3.93 -4.11 36.54
CA ALA A 143 -3.44 -4.56 37.83
C ALA A 143 -4.04 -5.92 38.20
N GLU A 144 -3.22 -6.84 38.71
CA GLU A 144 -3.67 -8.13 39.24
C GLU A 144 -3.91 -8.12 40.75
N THR A 145 -3.17 -7.28 41.49
CA THR A 145 -3.28 -7.16 42.94
C THR A 145 -3.11 -5.70 43.38
N ALA A 146 -3.64 -5.37 44.56
CA ALA A 146 -3.69 -3.99 45.05
C ALA A 146 -2.29 -3.38 45.24
N ASP A 147 -1.34 -4.18 45.73
CA ASP A 147 0.04 -3.76 46.03
C ASP A 147 1.08 -4.40 45.08
N GLY A 148 0.62 -5.08 44.02
CA GLY A 148 1.49 -5.64 42.98
C GLY A 148 1.90 -4.61 41.92
N PRO A 149 2.64 -5.05 40.89
CA PRO A 149 3.01 -4.17 39.78
C PRO A 149 1.76 -3.75 38.99
N TRP A 150 1.66 -2.46 38.72
CA TRP A 150 0.62 -1.86 37.89
C TRP A 150 1.24 -1.39 36.58
N ASN A 151 0.49 -1.44 35.47
CA ASN A 151 0.95 -0.98 34.15
C ASN A 151 -0.12 -0.14 33.46
N TYR A 152 0.29 0.79 32.60
CA TYR A 152 -0.66 1.43 31.66
C TYR A 152 -0.87 0.53 30.45
N LYS A 153 -2.12 0.40 30.00
CA LYS A 153 -2.51 -0.34 28.80
C LYS A 153 -3.60 0.39 28.03
N GLY A 154 -3.68 0.13 26.74
CA GLY A 154 -4.74 0.63 25.85
C GLY A 154 -4.30 0.43 24.40
N VAL A 155 -5.24 0.32 23.46
CA VAL A 155 -4.92 0.07 22.04
C VAL A 155 -4.09 1.23 21.49
N VAL A 156 -4.64 2.45 21.50
CA VAL A 156 -3.97 3.64 20.98
C VAL A 156 -2.75 4.01 21.82
N TYR A 157 -2.80 3.85 23.15
CA TYR A 157 -1.63 4.08 24.00
C TYR A 157 -0.42 3.25 23.56
N ASN A 158 -0.61 1.94 23.33
CA ASN A 158 0.46 1.04 22.92
C ASN A 158 0.88 1.28 21.47
N GLU A 159 -0.06 1.59 20.59
CA GLU A 159 0.22 1.95 19.20
C GLU A 159 1.12 3.18 19.12
N MET A 160 0.77 4.26 19.84
CA MET A 160 1.55 5.49 19.81
C MET A 160 2.92 5.34 20.50
N LYS A 161 3.08 4.45 21.49
CA LYS A 161 4.42 4.06 21.97
C LYS A 161 5.26 3.43 20.84
N GLY A 162 4.63 2.60 20.01
CA GLY A 162 5.23 2.05 18.79
C GLY A 162 5.62 3.13 17.78
N VAL A 163 4.73 4.08 17.48
CA VAL A 163 5.02 5.20 16.58
C VAL A 163 6.20 6.03 17.07
N TYR A 164 6.23 6.38 18.36
CA TYR A 164 7.32 7.17 18.98
C TYR A 164 8.65 6.43 19.14
N SER A 165 8.68 5.12 18.85
CA SER A 165 9.92 4.34 18.78
C SER A 165 10.59 4.41 17.39
N SER A 166 9.89 4.88 16.36
CA SER A 166 10.44 5.07 15.02
C SER A 166 11.07 6.47 14.87
N PRO A 167 12.40 6.57 14.63
CA PRO A 167 13.05 7.86 14.45
C PRO A 167 12.49 8.67 13.28
N GLU A 168 12.08 8.01 12.19
CA GLU A 168 11.46 8.67 11.03
C GLU A 168 10.09 9.26 11.37
N SER A 169 9.28 8.55 12.16
CA SER A 169 7.98 9.04 12.61
C SER A 169 8.15 10.22 13.56
N VAL A 170 9.12 10.16 14.48
CA VAL A 170 9.48 11.28 15.37
C VAL A 170 9.96 12.48 14.54
N LEU A 171 10.82 12.27 13.54
CA LEU A 171 11.30 13.35 12.67
C LEU A 171 10.17 14.02 11.90
N SER A 172 9.23 13.24 11.35
CA SER A 172 8.06 13.76 10.63
C SER A 172 7.19 14.63 11.56
N GLU A 173 6.84 14.10 12.72
CA GLU A 173 6.01 14.80 13.71
C GLU A 173 6.70 16.09 14.20
N GLN A 174 7.98 16.01 14.56
CA GLN A 174 8.76 17.18 15.01
C GLN A 174 8.93 18.22 13.90
N SER A 175 9.07 17.79 12.65
CA SER A 175 9.15 18.69 11.49
C SER A 175 7.87 19.50 11.32
N GLN A 176 6.69 18.84 11.38
CA GLN A 176 5.39 19.50 11.33
C GLN A 176 5.20 20.44 12.53
N GLN A 177 5.46 19.98 13.75
CA GLN A 177 5.30 20.79 14.95
C GLN A 177 6.24 22.02 14.97
N ALA A 178 7.43 21.90 14.36
CA ALA A 178 8.40 22.98 14.31
C ALA A 178 7.94 24.16 13.45
N ILE A 179 7.22 23.89 12.34
CA ILE A 179 6.65 24.92 11.46
C ILE A 179 5.24 25.35 11.88
N PHE A 180 4.54 24.58 12.72
CA PHE A 180 3.22 24.94 13.26
C PHE A 180 3.23 25.12 14.80
N PRO A 181 4.13 25.92 15.40
CA PRO A 181 4.14 26.12 16.85
C PRO A 181 2.87 26.82 17.34
N GLU A 182 2.36 26.36 18.49
CA GLU A 182 1.15 26.93 19.13
C GLU A 182 -0.09 26.91 18.22
N HIS A 183 -0.11 25.99 17.25
CA HIS A 183 -1.17 25.76 16.29
C HIS A 183 -1.75 24.34 16.47
N VAL A 184 -2.91 24.04 15.87
CA VAL A 184 -3.50 22.68 15.94
C VAL A 184 -2.57 21.61 15.36
N TYR A 185 -1.86 21.93 14.27
CA TYR A 185 -0.85 21.04 13.67
C TYR A 185 0.47 20.98 14.46
N GLY A 186 0.61 21.81 15.51
CA GLY A 186 1.67 21.71 16.51
C GLY A 186 1.34 20.73 17.63
N LEU A 187 0.16 20.09 17.59
CA LEU A 187 -0.27 19.04 18.48
C LEU A 187 -0.25 17.70 17.74
N ASP A 188 -0.24 16.62 18.51
CA ASP A 188 -0.27 15.26 17.99
C ASP A 188 -1.71 14.71 18.13
N SER A 189 -2.41 14.62 17.00
CA SER A 189 -3.77 14.08 16.93
C SER A 189 -3.84 12.58 17.16
N GLY A 190 -2.74 11.85 16.88
CA GLY A 190 -2.59 10.42 17.15
C GLY A 190 -2.42 10.15 18.65
N GLY A 191 -1.74 11.07 19.33
CA GLY A 191 -1.58 11.12 20.78
C GLY A 191 -0.14 10.92 21.21
N ASN A 192 0.38 11.87 21.99
CA ASN A 192 1.66 11.70 22.64
C ASN A 192 1.49 10.72 23.83
N PRO A 193 2.25 9.62 23.94
CA PRO A 193 2.07 8.62 24.99
C PRO A 193 2.03 9.20 26.42
N GLU A 194 2.84 10.21 26.71
CA GLU A 194 2.86 10.84 28.04
C GLU A 194 1.58 11.65 28.33
N ARG A 195 0.93 12.16 27.27
CA ARG A 195 -0.29 12.99 27.33
C ARG A 195 -1.56 12.18 27.20
N ILE A 196 -1.55 11.03 26.52
CA ILE A 196 -2.72 10.11 26.43
C ILE A 196 -3.26 9.82 27.83
N LEU A 197 -2.37 9.60 28.80
CA LEU A 197 -2.68 9.32 30.22
C LEU A 197 -3.38 10.47 30.97
N GLU A 198 -3.58 11.63 30.32
CA GLU A 198 -4.30 12.78 30.87
C GLU A 198 -5.75 12.84 30.37
N LEU A 199 -6.11 12.07 29.33
CA LEU A 199 -7.45 12.06 28.77
C LEU A 199 -8.46 11.48 29.76
N THR A 200 -9.54 12.21 29.98
CA THR A 200 -10.69 11.76 30.78
C THR A 200 -11.82 11.25 29.89
N TYR A 201 -12.66 10.37 30.44
CA TYR A 201 -13.83 9.86 29.73
C TYR A 201 -14.83 10.99 29.38
N GLU A 202 -14.95 12.01 30.25
CA GLU A 202 -15.78 13.18 29.97
C GLU A 202 -15.29 13.96 28.76
N GLN A 203 -13.99 14.25 28.66
CA GLN A 203 -13.39 14.92 27.51
C GLN A 203 -13.60 14.12 26.22
N PHE A 204 -13.35 12.81 26.28
CA PHE A 204 -13.59 11.88 25.17
C PHE A 204 -15.04 11.95 24.66
N ARG A 205 -16.02 11.87 25.58
CA ARG A 205 -17.44 11.87 25.22
C ARG A 205 -17.93 13.23 24.75
N ASP A 206 -17.40 14.31 25.32
CA ASP A 206 -17.73 15.68 24.91
C ASP A 206 -17.12 16.03 23.55
N PHE A 207 -15.95 15.48 23.21
CA PHE A 207 -15.35 15.61 21.89
C PHE A 207 -16.24 14.97 20.81
N HIS A 208 -16.75 13.75 21.05
CA HIS A 208 -17.72 13.11 20.15
C HIS A 208 -18.97 13.97 19.98
N ARG A 209 -19.61 14.35 21.09
CA ARG A 209 -20.83 15.17 21.09
C ARG A 209 -20.65 16.47 20.29
N ARG A 210 -19.47 17.09 20.37
CA ARG A 210 -19.17 18.34 19.67
C ARG A 210 -18.89 18.13 18.18
N PHE A 211 -17.95 17.25 17.84
CA PHE A 211 -17.38 17.19 16.49
C PHE A 211 -18.05 16.16 15.56
N TYR A 212 -18.72 15.14 16.08
CA TYR A 212 -19.40 14.11 15.27
C TYR A 212 -20.85 14.49 14.92
N HIS A 213 -21.22 15.76 15.12
CA HIS A 213 -22.52 16.26 14.70
C HIS A 213 -22.59 16.35 13.16
N PRO A 214 -23.70 15.96 12.49
CA PRO A 214 -23.80 15.97 11.04
C PRO A 214 -23.54 17.32 10.37
N GLY A 215 -23.82 18.44 11.04
CA GLY A 215 -23.51 19.78 10.54
C GLY A 215 -22.00 20.04 10.35
N ASN A 216 -21.15 19.30 11.06
CA ASN A 216 -19.69 19.28 10.89
C ASN A 216 -19.22 18.18 9.91
N GLY A 217 -20.13 17.32 9.44
CA GLY A 217 -19.84 16.22 8.55
C GLY A 217 -19.73 16.64 7.08
N ARG A 218 -18.89 15.92 6.34
CA ARG A 218 -18.75 15.97 4.89
C ARG A 218 -19.02 14.56 4.34
N PHE A 219 -20.11 14.40 3.61
CA PHE A 219 -20.57 13.11 3.09
C PHE A 219 -20.17 12.97 1.62
N PHE A 220 -19.46 11.93 1.26
CA PHE A 220 -18.98 11.70 -0.09
C PHE A 220 -19.54 10.39 -0.65
N PHE A 221 -19.97 10.43 -1.91
CA PHE A 221 -20.37 9.24 -2.67
C PHE A 221 -19.73 9.23 -4.07
N TRP A 222 -19.34 8.05 -4.52
CA TRP A 222 -18.79 7.77 -5.84
C TRP A 222 -19.32 6.44 -6.37
N GLY A 223 -19.60 6.38 -7.67
CA GLY A 223 -19.93 5.14 -8.38
C GLY A 223 -21.24 5.21 -9.16
N ASP A 224 -21.66 4.04 -9.63
CA ASP A 224 -22.84 3.80 -10.48
C ASP A 224 -24.15 3.55 -9.70
N ASP A 225 -24.15 3.62 -8.37
CA ASP A 225 -25.35 3.37 -7.57
C ASP A 225 -26.39 4.53 -7.66
N PRO A 226 -27.69 4.26 -7.48
CA PRO A 226 -28.73 5.28 -7.64
C PRO A 226 -28.62 6.40 -6.60
N GLU A 227 -28.41 7.64 -7.07
CA GLU A 227 -28.23 8.82 -6.21
C GLU A 227 -29.40 9.06 -5.23
N GLU A 228 -30.65 8.85 -5.66
CA GLU A 228 -31.82 9.03 -4.81
C GLU A 228 -31.77 8.13 -3.56
N ALA A 229 -31.28 6.89 -3.70
CA ALA A 229 -31.11 5.97 -2.58
C ALA A 229 -30.02 6.43 -1.60
N ARG A 230 -28.96 7.08 -2.09
CA ARG A 230 -27.93 7.73 -1.24
C ARG A 230 -28.59 8.77 -0.34
N LEU A 231 -29.36 9.68 -0.95
CA LEU A 231 -30.02 10.78 -0.26
C LEU A 231 -31.09 10.30 0.72
N GLU A 232 -31.87 9.28 0.36
CA GLU A 232 -32.85 8.67 1.25
C GLU A 232 -32.19 8.08 2.51
N HIS A 233 -31.11 7.32 2.32
CA HIS A 233 -30.40 6.67 3.43
C HIS A 233 -29.80 7.70 4.38
N ILE A 234 -29.04 8.65 3.86
CA ILE A 234 -28.44 9.71 4.69
C ILE A 234 -29.54 10.56 5.33
N GLY A 235 -30.56 10.97 4.58
CA GLY A 235 -31.66 11.80 5.08
C GLY A 235 -32.39 11.16 6.27
N ARG A 236 -32.60 9.84 6.23
CA ARG A 236 -33.18 9.08 7.35
C ARG A 236 -32.31 9.17 8.61
N VAL A 237 -31.00 9.02 8.50
CA VAL A 237 -30.07 9.15 9.64
C VAL A 237 -30.07 10.58 10.19
N LEU A 238 -29.98 11.57 9.28
CA LEU A 238 -29.91 12.99 9.65
C LEU A 238 -31.21 13.55 10.22
N SER A 239 -32.35 12.90 9.98
CA SER A 239 -33.66 13.30 10.54
C SER A 239 -33.73 13.22 12.08
N ARG A 240 -32.78 12.53 12.71
CA ARG A 240 -32.65 12.43 14.18
C ARG A 240 -31.90 13.61 14.80
N PHE A 241 -31.42 14.56 14.00
CA PHE A 241 -30.59 15.68 14.46
C PHE A 241 -31.24 17.03 14.15
N ASP A 242 -31.07 17.96 15.08
CA ASP A 242 -31.34 19.38 14.86
C ASP A 242 -30.09 20.10 14.32
N ARG A 243 -30.21 21.39 14.05
CA ARG A 243 -29.04 22.21 13.70
C ARG A 243 -28.15 22.42 14.92
N LEU A 244 -26.84 22.23 14.74
CA LEU A 244 -25.80 22.66 15.67
C LEU A 244 -24.69 23.32 14.87
N ASP A 245 -24.38 24.57 15.19
CA ASP A 245 -23.23 25.27 14.63
C ASP A 245 -21.98 24.84 15.42
N VAL A 246 -21.15 24.00 14.81
CA VAL A 246 -19.92 23.46 15.42
C VAL A 246 -18.75 24.36 15.09
N ASP A 247 -18.12 24.94 16.11
CA ASP A 247 -16.86 25.66 15.94
C ASP A 247 -15.71 24.65 15.83
N SER A 248 -15.35 24.32 14.59
CA SER A 248 -14.27 23.40 14.21
C SER A 248 -13.22 24.06 13.32
N ALA A 249 -13.28 25.37 13.08
CA ALA A 249 -12.38 26.05 12.15
C ALA A 249 -10.90 25.86 12.54
N VAL A 250 -10.08 25.40 11.58
CA VAL A 250 -8.63 25.35 11.72
C VAL A 250 -8.08 26.70 11.31
N PRO A 251 -7.44 27.49 12.17
CA PRO A 251 -6.93 28.81 11.80
C PRO A 251 -5.74 28.71 10.82
N LEU A 252 -5.29 29.85 10.28
CA LEU A 252 -4.02 29.93 9.57
C LEU A 252 -2.88 30.17 10.55
N MET A 253 -1.75 29.55 10.26
CA MET A 253 -0.49 29.85 10.91
C MET A 253 0.06 31.18 10.41
N GLY A 254 0.34 32.08 11.35
CA GLY A 254 0.96 33.37 11.03
C GLY A 254 2.39 33.20 10.52
N HIS A 255 2.81 34.05 9.58
CA HIS A 255 4.18 34.09 9.10
C HIS A 255 5.17 34.47 10.21
N ARG A 256 6.39 33.96 10.14
CA ARG A 256 7.48 34.22 11.10
C ARG A 256 8.71 34.67 10.34
N ASP A 257 9.34 35.74 10.82
CA ASP A 257 10.53 36.33 10.19
C ASP A 257 11.85 35.74 10.72
N THR A 258 11.79 34.69 11.54
CA THR A 258 12.97 34.11 12.19
C THR A 258 12.93 32.59 12.10
N PRO A 259 13.93 31.97 11.42
CA PRO A 259 14.07 30.53 11.36
C PRO A 259 14.23 29.91 12.75
N ARG A 260 13.79 28.66 12.89
CA ARG A 260 13.95 27.86 14.12
C ARG A 260 15.00 26.78 13.91
N LEU A 261 15.72 26.46 14.97
CA LEU A 261 16.58 25.29 15.06
C LEU A 261 16.11 24.46 16.25
N LEU A 262 15.80 23.20 16.03
CA LEU A 262 15.42 22.25 17.05
C LEU A 262 16.38 21.05 17.00
N GLU A 263 16.87 20.66 18.17
CA GLU A 263 17.57 19.40 18.36
C GLU A 263 16.69 18.52 19.26
N VAL A 264 16.30 17.35 18.76
CA VAL A 264 15.39 16.44 19.44
C VAL A 264 16.05 15.08 19.58
N PRO A 265 16.15 14.51 20.79
CA PRO A 265 16.71 13.18 20.95
C PRO A 265 15.72 12.10 20.50
N PHE A 266 16.22 11.02 19.92
CA PHE A 266 15.47 9.79 19.70
C PHE A 266 16.13 8.62 20.42
N ALA A 267 15.35 7.58 20.73
CA ALA A 267 15.86 6.40 21.41
C ALA A 267 16.70 5.57 20.44
N ALA A 268 18.00 5.46 20.72
CA ALA A 268 18.96 4.76 19.87
C ALA A 268 19.47 3.48 20.54
N GLY A 269 19.77 2.46 19.74
CA GLY A 269 20.39 1.21 20.20
C GLY A 269 21.89 1.37 20.52
N GLU A 270 22.48 0.36 21.18
CA GLU A 270 23.93 0.36 21.44
C GLU A 270 24.72 0.36 20.12
N GLY A 271 25.60 1.34 19.95
CA GLY A 271 26.39 1.53 18.73
C GLY A 271 25.70 2.32 17.61
N ASP A 272 24.43 2.69 17.77
CA ASP A 272 23.74 3.57 16.84
C ASP A 272 24.07 5.03 17.16
N THR A 273 24.92 5.62 16.32
CA THR A 273 25.39 7.01 16.47
C THR A 273 24.95 7.91 15.34
N ARG A 274 24.07 7.44 14.45
CA ARG A 274 23.61 8.22 13.30
C ARG A 274 22.39 9.07 13.66
N GLY A 275 22.38 10.30 13.16
CA GLY A 275 21.27 11.23 13.29
C GLY A 275 20.45 11.37 12.01
N MET A 276 19.47 12.26 12.06
CA MET A 276 18.70 12.70 10.91
C MET A 276 18.54 14.22 10.97
N VAL A 277 18.42 14.89 9.83
CA VAL A 277 18.14 16.33 9.79
C VAL A 277 17.17 16.66 8.66
N THR A 278 16.22 17.55 8.93
CA THR A 278 15.33 18.14 7.93
C THR A 278 15.34 19.66 8.01
N VAL A 279 15.21 20.30 6.86
CA VAL A 279 14.90 21.72 6.71
C VAL A 279 13.48 21.82 6.18
N ASN A 280 12.67 22.64 6.84
CA ASN A 280 11.21 22.64 6.70
C ASN A 280 10.72 24.06 6.46
N TRP A 281 9.77 24.25 5.54
CA TRP A 281 9.17 25.56 5.22
C TRP A 281 7.65 25.49 5.24
N LEU A 282 7.02 26.43 5.94
CA LEU A 282 5.59 26.69 5.79
C LEU A 282 5.33 27.36 4.43
N LEU A 283 4.36 26.85 3.68
CA LEU A 283 3.96 27.35 2.36
C LEU A 283 2.52 27.89 2.37
N ASP A 284 1.99 28.16 1.18
CA ASP A 284 0.67 28.74 0.96
C ASP A 284 -0.48 27.77 1.30
N GLU A 285 -1.71 28.28 1.39
CA GLU A 285 -2.93 27.46 1.53
C GLU A 285 -3.15 26.56 0.30
N THR A 286 -3.79 25.40 0.51
CA THR A 286 -4.08 24.41 -0.54
C THR A 286 -5.17 24.84 -1.54
N VAL A 287 -5.91 25.91 -1.26
CA VAL A 287 -7.09 26.33 -2.04
C VAL A 287 -6.75 26.90 -3.43
N ASP A 288 -5.51 27.33 -3.66
CA ASP A 288 -5.03 27.76 -4.98
C ASP A 288 -4.52 26.56 -5.77
N ALA A 289 -5.36 26.03 -6.65
CA ALA A 289 -5.05 24.84 -7.45
C ALA A 289 -3.84 25.02 -8.38
N GLU A 290 -3.68 26.21 -8.99
CA GLU A 290 -2.52 26.50 -9.84
C GLU A 290 -1.24 26.45 -9.01
N ARG A 291 -1.27 27.05 -7.82
CA ARG A 291 -0.12 27.03 -6.93
C ARG A 291 0.18 25.62 -6.41
N ASN A 292 -0.84 24.89 -6.01
CA ASN A 292 -0.72 23.53 -5.47
C ASN A 292 -0.08 22.59 -6.51
N PHE A 293 -0.60 22.54 -7.74
CA PHE A 293 0.00 21.71 -8.80
C PHE A 293 1.41 22.18 -9.18
N ALA A 294 1.68 23.48 -9.19
CA ALA A 294 3.02 24.00 -9.43
C ALA A 294 4.02 23.58 -8.34
N LEU A 295 3.57 23.46 -7.08
CA LEU A 295 4.42 22.96 -5.99
C LEU A 295 4.65 21.46 -6.09
N HIS A 296 3.67 20.66 -6.50
CA HIS A 296 3.90 19.24 -6.81
C HIS A 296 4.90 19.06 -7.97
N MET A 297 4.81 19.90 -9.01
CA MET A 297 5.82 19.91 -10.07
C MET A 297 7.19 20.32 -9.53
N LEU A 298 7.26 21.32 -8.65
CA LEU A 298 8.52 21.76 -8.05
C LEU A 298 9.14 20.69 -7.15
N GLU A 299 8.35 19.98 -6.35
CA GLU A 299 8.81 18.82 -5.59
C GLU A 299 9.39 17.76 -6.53
N HIS A 300 8.69 17.43 -7.63
CA HIS A 300 9.18 16.46 -8.60
C HIS A 300 10.49 16.92 -9.26
N ILE A 301 10.61 18.20 -9.61
CA ILE A 301 11.86 18.80 -10.10
C ILE A 301 12.97 18.60 -9.08
N LEU A 302 12.75 18.93 -7.80
CA LEU A 302 13.78 18.92 -6.77
C LEU A 302 14.18 17.50 -6.33
N LEU A 303 13.24 16.57 -6.22
CA LEU A 303 13.41 15.27 -5.54
C LEU A 303 12.88 14.05 -6.30
N GLY A 304 12.02 14.25 -7.30
CA GLY A 304 11.20 13.19 -7.91
C GLY A 304 11.96 12.14 -8.71
N MET A 305 13.15 12.46 -9.21
CA MET A 305 13.97 11.56 -10.03
C MET A 305 15.38 11.40 -9.44
N PRO A 306 16.10 10.30 -9.69
CA PRO A 306 17.50 10.16 -9.26
C PRO A 306 18.41 11.30 -9.76
N GLY A 307 18.10 11.84 -10.94
CA GLY A 307 18.80 13.00 -11.52
C GLY A 307 18.31 14.37 -11.03
N SER A 308 17.26 14.43 -10.19
CA SER A 308 16.73 15.69 -9.67
C SER A 308 17.81 16.43 -8.85
N PRO A 309 18.03 17.74 -9.08
CA PRO A 309 19.19 18.46 -8.59
C PRO A 309 19.37 18.41 -7.07
N LEU A 310 18.30 18.58 -6.28
CA LEU A 310 18.40 18.59 -4.82
C LEU A 310 18.63 17.18 -4.27
N ARG A 311 17.91 16.17 -4.78
CA ARG A 311 18.16 14.76 -4.42
C ARG A 311 19.59 14.34 -4.74
N ARG A 312 20.07 14.66 -5.94
CA ARG A 312 21.44 14.35 -6.36
C ARG A 312 22.47 15.03 -5.46
N ALA A 313 22.31 16.32 -5.19
CA ALA A 313 23.21 17.06 -4.30
C ALA A 313 23.28 16.42 -2.90
N LEU A 314 22.14 16.06 -2.32
CA LEU A 314 22.06 15.41 -1.01
C LEU A 314 22.76 14.05 -1.00
N ILE A 315 22.46 13.17 -1.95
CA ILE A 315 23.03 11.81 -2.00
C ILE A 315 24.53 11.83 -2.35
N GLU A 316 24.94 12.61 -3.34
CA GLU A 316 26.35 12.68 -3.78
C GLU A 316 27.25 13.42 -2.79
N SER A 317 26.69 14.17 -1.83
CA SER A 317 27.46 14.83 -0.79
C SER A 317 28.19 13.87 0.16
N GLY A 318 27.68 12.64 0.31
CA GLY A 318 28.17 11.67 1.30
C GLY A 318 27.96 12.07 2.76
N LEU A 319 27.12 13.08 3.04
CA LEU A 319 26.82 13.55 4.40
C LEU A 319 25.82 12.64 5.14
N GLY A 320 25.07 11.82 4.42
CA GLY A 320 24.09 10.89 4.94
C GLY A 320 23.91 9.68 4.04
N GLU A 321 23.05 8.76 4.46
CA GLU A 321 22.83 7.48 3.80
C GLU A 321 21.67 7.55 2.80
N ASP A 322 20.65 8.37 3.08
CA ASP A 322 19.47 8.52 2.23
C ASP A 322 18.74 9.85 2.53
N VAL A 323 17.82 10.26 1.65
CA VAL A 323 16.99 11.46 1.82
C VAL A 323 16.02 11.28 3.00
N ALA A 324 15.81 12.36 3.75
CA ALA A 324 14.80 12.45 4.81
C ALA A 324 13.82 13.61 4.55
N GLY A 325 12.72 13.63 5.30
CA GLY A 325 11.62 14.59 5.14
C GLY A 325 10.50 14.04 4.28
N VAL A 326 9.31 14.64 4.42
CA VAL A 326 8.10 14.18 3.73
C VAL A 326 7.93 14.74 2.31
N GLY A 327 8.90 15.54 1.82
CA GLY A 327 8.71 16.26 0.57
C GLY A 327 7.66 17.35 0.73
N LEU A 328 6.71 17.44 -0.20
CA LEU A 328 5.57 18.36 -0.12
C LEU A 328 4.39 17.71 0.62
N GLU A 329 4.04 18.24 1.79
CA GLU A 329 2.78 17.95 2.45
C GLU A 329 1.70 18.94 1.95
N ALA A 330 0.64 18.40 1.34
CA ALA A 330 -0.37 19.18 0.63
C ALA A 330 -1.82 18.88 1.03
N GLU A 331 -2.07 18.15 2.11
CA GLU A 331 -3.41 17.79 2.59
C GLU A 331 -3.86 18.56 3.85
N LEU A 332 -2.95 19.29 4.50
CA LEU A 332 -3.24 20.24 5.57
C LEU A 332 -3.80 21.56 5.01
N ARG A 333 -4.28 22.46 5.89
CA ARG A 333 -4.82 23.77 5.44
C ARG A 333 -3.76 24.60 4.71
N GLN A 334 -2.55 24.62 5.25
CA GLN A 334 -1.37 25.23 4.62
C GLN A 334 -0.38 24.13 4.29
N MET A 335 0.15 24.17 3.08
CA MET A 335 1.16 23.23 2.62
C MET A 335 2.46 23.46 3.39
N TYR A 336 3.31 22.45 3.44
CA TYR A 336 4.69 22.63 3.85
C TYR A 336 5.63 21.73 3.07
N PHE A 337 6.90 22.10 3.02
CA PHE A 337 7.93 21.31 2.38
C PHE A 337 9.00 20.92 3.39
N SER A 338 9.45 19.67 3.36
CA SER A 338 10.43 19.09 4.29
C SER A 338 11.44 18.24 3.55
N VAL A 339 12.73 18.54 3.72
CA VAL A 339 13.82 17.80 3.05
C VAL A 339 15.08 17.77 3.89
N GLY A 340 15.85 16.69 3.81
CA GLY A 340 17.20 16.61 4.36
C GLY A 340 17.79 15.21 4.20
N LEU A 341 18.51 14.72 5.21
CA LEU A 341 19.22 13.42 5.16
C LEU A 341 19.00 12.62 6.44
N LYS A 342 18.94 11.29 6.29
CA LYS A 342 19.04 10.31 7.38
C LYS A 342 20.36 9.56 7.31
N GLY A 343 20.80 9.01 8.44
CA GLY A 343 22.11 8.34 8.52
C GLY A 343 23.29 9.31 8.61
N ILE A 344 23.07 10.53 9.11
CA ILE A 344 24.10 11.57 9.17
C ILE A 344 24.98 11.43 10.42
N ASP A 345 26.19 12.01 10.41
CA ASP A 345 26.82 12.41 11.66
C ASP A 345 26.06 13.64 12.21
N PRO A 346 25.52 13.63 13.45
CA PRO A 346 24.81 14.78 14.02
C PRO A 346 25.59 16.10 13.93
N ALA A 347 26.93 16.06 13.96
CA ALA A 347 27.76 17.26 13.82
C ALA A 347 27.71 17.89 12.41
N ASP A 348 27.28 17.13 11.39
CA ASP A 348 27.17 17.59 10.01
C ASP A 348 25.79 18.19 9.68
N ALA A 349 24.86 18.28 10.63
CA ALA A 349 23.51 18.80 10.41
C ALA A 349 23.49 20.20 9.75
N GLU A 350 24.35 21.12 10.20
CA GLU A 350 24.48 22.46 9.61
C GLU A 350 24.97 22.40 8.15
N ARG A 351 25.88 21.45 7.83
CA ARG A 351 26.39 21.28 6.46
C ARG A 351 25.30 20.79 5.52
N VAL A 352 24.37 19.96 6.01
CA VAL A 352 23.20 19.54 5.23
C VAL A 352 22.27 20.72 4.96
N GLU A 353 21.99 21.57 5.96
CA GLU A 353 21.19 22.77 5.76
C GLU A 353 21.82 23.71 4.72
N VAL A 354 23.13 23.98 4.84
CA VAL A 354 23.87 24.80 3.87
C VAL A 354 23.78 24.21 2.47
N LEU A 355 23.98 22.90 2.32
CA LEU A 355 23.89 22.21 1.02
C LEU A 355 22.50 22.37 0.39
N VAL A 356 21.43 22.23 1.17
CA VAL A 356 20.05 22.44 0.69
C VAL A 356 19.87 23.88 0.22
N MET A 357 20.27 24.86 1.03
CA MET A 357 20.12 26.28 0.71
C MET A 357 20.94 26.69 -0.53
N ASP A 358 22.19 26.26 -0.62
CA ASP A 358 23.09 26.56 -1.74
C ASP A 358 22.57 25.94 -3.05
N THR A 359 22.03 24.72 -2.98
CA THR A 359 21.46 24.05 -4.15
C THR A 359 20.21 24.80 -4.65
N LEU A 360 19.32 25.20 -3.74
CA LEU A 360 18.14 26.00 -4.08
C LEU A 360 18.53 27.39 -4.63
N ALA A 361 19.57 28.02 -4.07
CA ALA A 361 20.08 29.30 -4.56
C ALA A 361 20.65 29.19 -5.98
N SER A 362 21.47 28.17 -6.25
CA SER A 362 22.01 27.90 -7.59
C SER A 362 20.89 27.68 -8.61
N LEU A 363 19.88 26.86 -8.30
CA LEU A 363 18.73 26.67 -9.20
C LEU A 363 17.96 27.97 -9.48
N ALA A 364 17.81 28.84 -8.47
CA ALA A 364 17.12 30.12 -8.63
C ALA A 364 17.93 31.17 -9.42
N GLU A 365 19.26 31.06 -9.46
CA GLU A 365 20.17 32.00 -10.12
C GLU A 365 20.59 31.54 -11.53
N GLU A 366 20.90 30.26 -11.66
CA GLU A 366 21.42 29.65 -12.90
C GLU A 366 20.29 29.08 -13.78
N GLY A 367 19.12 28.83 -13.20
CA GLY A 367 17.94 28.32 -13.87
C GLY A 367 17.68 26.84 -13.62
N VAL A 368 16.41 26.44 -13.71
CA VAL A 368 16.00 25.04 -13.62
C VAL A 368 16.14 24.38 -15.00
N PRO A 369 16.74 23.18 -15.11
CA PRO A 369 16.86 22.48 -16.38
C PRO A 369 15.48 22.29 -17.06
N SER A 370 15.40 22.63 -18.36
CA SER A 370 14.12 22.63 -19.10
C SER A 370 13.53 21.22 -19.27
N ASP A 371 14.39 20.22 -19.39
CA ASP A 371 14.02 18.81 -19.42
C ASP A 371 13.43 18.34 -18.08
N ALA A 372 13.97 18.79 -16.95
CA ALA A 372 13.39 18.53 -15.63
C ALA A 372 12.00 19.16 -15.47
N ILE A 373 11.80 20.37 -16.00
CA ILE A 373 10.48 21.03 -16.03
C ILE A 373 9.49 20.23 -16.88
N GLU A 374 9.89 19.81 -18.08
CA GLU A 374 9.03 19.02 -18.96
C GLU A 374 8.67 17.66 -18.34
N ALA A 375 9.65 16.99 -17.73
CA ALA A 375 9.46 15.73 -17.01
C ALA A 375 8.51 15.87 -15.81
N ALA A 376 8.65 16.92 -15.01
CA ALA A 376 7.75 17.18 -13.89
C ALA A 376 6.33 17.51 -14.34
N PHE A 377 6.19 18.32 -15.39
CA PHE A 377 4.89 18.65 -15.95
C PHE A 377 4.18 17.39 -16.46
N ASN A 378 4.87 16.58 -17.27
CA ASN A 378 4.31 15.34 -17.80
C ASN A 378 3.99 14.33 -16.68
N SER A 379 4.87 14.15 -15.69
CA SER A 379 4.65 13.21 -14.58
C SER A 379 3.41 13.58 -13.76
N VAL A 380 3.25 14.86 -13.41
CA VAL A 380 2.07 15.33 -12.65
C VAL A 380 0.80 15.23 -13.50
N GLU A 381 0.83 15.69 -14.76
CA GLU A 381 -0.33 15.57 -15.66
C GLU A 381 -0.72 14.09 -15.87
N PHE A 382 0.25 13.22 -16.10
CA PHE A 382 0.03 11.80 -16.32
C PHE A 382 -0.58 11.14 -15.09
N SER A 383 -0.03 11.38 -13.89
CA SER A 383 -0.57 10.84 -12.64
C SER A 383 -2.02 11.27 -12.40
N LEU A 384 -2.36 12.54 -12.67
CA LEU A 384 -3.71 13.07 -12.52
C LEU A 384 -4.70 12.45 -13.52
N ARG A 385 -4.30 12.29 -14.79
CA ARG A 385 -5.12 11.66 -15.84
C ARG A 385 -5.29 10.16 -15.61
N GLU A 386 -4.20 9.47 -15.26
CA GLU A 386 -4.19 8.02 -15.07
C GLU A 386 -5.03 7.63 -13.86
N ASN A 387 -4.86 8.40 -12.77
CA ASN A 387 -5.51 8.16 -11.48
C ASN A 387 -5.47 6.66 -11.12
N ASN A 388 -4.31 6.04 -11.34
CA ASN A 388 -4.08 4.62 -11.11
C ASN A 388 -3.69 4.41 -9.64
N THR A 389 -4.68 4.01 -8.86
CA THR A 389 -4.58 3.84 -7.41
C THR A 389 -4.31 2.37 -7.03
N GLY A 390 -4.02 1.51 -8.01
CA GLY A 390 -3.86 0.07 -7.80
C GLY A 390 -5.09 -0.54 -7.14
N ARG A 391 -4.90 -1.14 -5.96
CA ARG A 391 -6.00 -1.74 -5.16
C ARG A 391 -6.80 -0.72 -4.34
N TYR A 392 -6.26 0.48 -4.14
CA TYR A 392 -6.96 1.53 -3.42
C TYR A 392 -8.11 2.07 -4.30
N PRO A 393 -9.35 2.20 -3.83
CA PRO A 393 -10.45 2.65 -4.68
C PRO A 393 -10.22 4.07 -5.25
N ARG A 394 -10.45 4.26 -6.55
CA ARG A 394 -10.34 5.58 -7.21
C ARG A 394 -11.23 6.63 -6.54
N GLY A 395 -12.48 6.28 -6.24
CA GLY A 395 -13.41 7.16 -5.54
C GLY A 395 -12.90 7.63 -4.17
N LEU A 396 -12.08 6.82 -3.49
CA LEU A 396 -11.51 7.17 -2.20
C LEU A 396 -10.36 8.18 -2.35
N ALA A 397 -9.49 8.01 -3.35
CA ALA A 397 -8.47 9.01 -3.67
C ALA A 397 -9.10 10.36 -4.07
N VAL A 398 -10.21 10.33 -4.82
CA VAL A 398 -11.00 11.52 -5.17
C VAL A 398 -11.62 12.17 -3.92
N MET A 399 -12.12 11.38 -2.97
CA MET A 399 -12.63 11.89 -1.69
C MET A 399 -11.55 12.64 -0.91
N VAL A 400 -10.38 12.02 -0.73
CA VAL A 400 -9.26 12.62 0.02
C VAL A 400 -8.83 13.93 -0.65
N ARG A 401 -8.64 13.94 -1.97
CA ARG A 401 -8.27 15.15 -2.72
C ARG A 401 -9.35 16.25 -2.65
N SER A 402 -10.63 15.88 -2.60
CA SER A 402 -11.72 16.84 -2.40
C SER A 402 -11.63 17.49 -1.01
N LEU A 403 -11.32 16.70 0.02
CA LEU A 403 -11.22 17.17 1.41
C LEU A 403 -10.10 18.20 1.61
N THR A 404 -9.04 18.15 0.82
CA THR A 404 -7.92 19.10 0.85
C THR A 404 -8.35 20.57 0.74
N THR A 405 -9.46 20.87 0.06
CA THR A 405 -10.04 22.22 -0.01
C THR A 405 -11.41 22.28 0.67
N TRP A 406 -12.22 21.22 0.55
CA TRP A 406 -13.59 21.18 1.07
C TRP A 406 -13.65 21.19 2.59
N LEU A 407 -12.66 20.57 3.26
CA LEU A 407 -12.57 20.60 4.70
C LEU A 407 -12.35 22.03 5.20
N TYR A 408 -11.80 22.95 4.42
CA TYR A 408 -11.56 24.35 4.81
C TYR A 408 -12.54 25.33 4.17
N ASP A 409 -13.72 24.83 3.79
CA ASP A 409 -14.83 25.59 3.20
C ASP A 409 -14.51 26.20 1.82
N GLY A 410 -13.48 25.68 1.15
CA GLY A 410 -13.16 25.94 -0.26
C GLY A 410 -14.00 25.10 -1.22
N ASP A 411 -13.74 25.26 -2.52
CA ASP A 411 -14.40 24.47 -3.56
C ASP A 411 -13.87 23.01 -3.57
N PRO A 412 -14.70 21.98 -3.29
CA PRO A 412 -14.28 20.58 -3.32
C PRO A 412 -13.73 20.10 -4.66
N LEU A 413 -14.03 20.79 -5.77
CA LEU A 413 -13.61 20.38 -7.10
C LEU A 413 -12.30 21.03 -7.56
N ALA A 414 -11.75 21.97 -6.80
CA ALA A 414 -10.61 22.79 -7.22
C ALA A 414 -9.38 21.97 -7.65
N LEU A 415 -9.05 20.91 -6.92
CA LEU A 415 -7.92 20.02 -7.20
C LEU A 415 -8.32 18.79 -8.06
N LEU A 416 -9.60 18.66 -8.41
CA LEU A 416 -10.09 17.61 -9.31
C LEU A 416 -10.21 18.11 -10.75
N ALA A 417 -10.57 19.38 -10.93
CA ALA A 417 -10.66 20.07 -12.22
C ALA A 417 -9.28 20.58 -12.67
N PHE A 418 -8.34 19.67 -12.90
CA PHE A 418 -6.92 19.99 -13.06
C PHE A 418 -6.54 20.56 -14.43
N GLU A 419 -7.33 20.37 -15.49
CA GLU A 419 -6.91 20.77 -16.85
C GLU A 419 -6.66 22.27 -16.97
N LYS A 420 -7.55 23.10 -16.42
CA LYS A 420 -7.42 24.56 -16.49
C LYS A 420 -6.20 25.06 -15.68
N PRO A 421 -5.99 24.66 -14.41
CA PRO A 421 -4.77 24.99 -13.69
C PRO A 421 -3.49 24.55 -14.41
N LEU A 422 -3.46 23.33 -14.96
CA LEU A 422 -2.29 22.85 -15.71
C LEU A 422 -2.02 23.68 -16.97
N ALA A 423 -3.06 24.11 -17.69
CA ALA A 423 -2.91 25.01 -18.84
C ALA A 423 -2.30 26.36 -18.44
N ALA A 424 -2.75 26.95 -17.31
CA ALA A 424 -2.20 28.20 -16.81
C ALA A 424 -0.72 28.06 -16.40
N ILE A 425 -0.35 26.94 -15.76
CA ILE A 425 1.05 26.62 -15.43
C ILE A 425 1.88 26.48 -16.71
N ARG A 426 1.35 25.81 -17.75
CA ARG A 426 2.03 25.67 -19.04
C ARG A 426 2.35 27.03 -19.68
N ASP A 427 1.37 27.95 -19.67
CA ASP A 427 1.56 29.31 -20.18
C ASP A 427 2.59 30.09 -19.35
N ALA A 428 2.59 29.92 -18.03
CA ALA A 428 3.56 30.55 -17.13
C ALA A 428 4.98 30.01 -17.33
N ILE A 429 5.14 28.71 -17.55
CA ILE A 429 6.43 28.08 -17.91
C ILE A 429 6.94 28.65 -19.24
N ALA A 430 6.06 28.79 -20.24
CA ALA A 430 6.42 29.36 -21.55
C ALA A 430 6.87 30.83 -21.46
N ALA A 431 6.41 31.58 -20.46
CA ALA A 431 6.87 32.95 -20.20
C ALA A 431 8.29 33.01 -19.58
N GLY A 432 8.79 31.90 -19.05
CA GLY A 432 10.15 31.74 -18.48
C GLY A 432 10.28 32.18 -17.02
N GLY A 433 11.21 31.57 -16.28
CA GLY A 433 11.55 31.95 -14.90
C GLY A 433 10.53 31.55 -13.82
N TYR A 434 9.54 30.72 -14.17
CA TYR A 434 8.42 30.41 -13.28
C TYR A 434 8.86 29.63 -12.02
N PHE A 435 9.64 28.57 -12.19
CA PHE A 435 10.09 27.73 -11.08
C PHE A 435 11.20 28.39 -10.27
N GLU A 436 12.05 29.19 -10.90
CA GLU A 436 13.07 30.01 -10.23
C GLU A 436 12.41 31.05 -9.30
N ALA A 437 11.35 31.71 -9.76
CA ALA A 437 10.57 32.63 -8.94
C ALA A 437 9.85 31.92 -7.78
N LEU A 438 9.36 30.69 -8.02
CA LEU A 438 8.80 29.84 -6.98
C LEU A 438 9.83 29.45 -5.92
N ILE A 439 11.03 29.01 -6.33
CA ILE A 439 12.11 28.65 -5.40
C ILE A 439 12.49 29.84 -4.52
N ARG A 440 12.61 31.04 -5.11
CA ARG A 440 12.87 32.28 -4.36
C ARG A 440 11.77 32.53 -3.32
N ARG A 441 10.51 32.58 -3.75
CA ARG A 441 9.38 32.90 -2.85
C ARG A 441 9.19 31.85 -1.76
N CYS A 442 9.21 30.58 -2.11
CA CYS A 442 8.83 29.49 -1.21
C CYS A 442 9.95 29.12 -0.24
N PHE A 443 11.21 29.31 -0.61
CA PHE A 443 12.35 28.82 0.16
C PHE A 443 13.36 29.88 0.55
N LEU A 444 13.90 30.64 -0.43
CA LEU A 444 15.04 31.55 -0.19
C LEU A 444 14.62 32.83 0.56
N ASP A 445 13.48 33.40 0.18
CA ASP A 445 12.90 34.60 0.78
C ASP A 445 11.94 34.28 1.94
N ASN A 446 11.71 32.99 2.21
CA ASN A 446 10.79 32.50 3.24
C ASN A 446 11.51 32.22 4.55
N ALA A 447 11.39 33.15 5.51
CA ALA A 447 11.98 33.01 6.83
C ALA A 447 11.16 32.13 7.79
N HIS A 448 9.95 31.69 7.40
CA HIS A 448 9.17 30.69 8.15
C HIS A 448 9.74 29.29 7.89
N ARG A 449 10.98 29.10 8.33
CA ARG A 449 11.79 27.92 8.16
C ARG A 449 12.13 27.28 9.50
N ALA A 450 12.20 25.96 9.56
CA ALA A 450 12.70 25.24 10.73
C ALA A 450 13.68 24.14 10.32
N THR A 451 14.84 24.10 10.97
CA THR A 451 15.76 22.97 10.90
C THR A 451 15.54 22.08 12.12
N VAL A 452 15.26 20.80 11.88
CA VAL A 452 15.05 19.80 12.94
C VAL A 452 16.14 18.75 12.82
N SER A 453 16.98 18.65 13.84
CA SER A 453 18.03 17.64 13.97
C SER A 453 17.59 16.59 14.98
N LEU A 454 17.49 15.33 14.55
CA LEU A 454 17.25 14.19 15.41
C LEU A 454 18.58 13.56 15.81
N VAL A 455 18.84 13.52 17.12
CA VAL A 455 20.12 13.03 17.67
C VAL A 455 19.93 11.72 18.45
N PRO A 456 20.81 10.73 18.27
CA PRO A 456 20.68 9.46 18.97
C PRO A 456 20.96 9.62 20.47
N ASP A 457 20.08 9.08 21.32
CA ASP A 457 20.25 9.01 22.77
C ASP A 457 19.96 7.60 23.29
N MET A 458 21.03 6.89 23.67
CA MET A 458 20.98 5.51 24.19
C MET A 458 20.31 5.39 25.57
N THR A 459 20.07 6.51 26.26
CA THR A 459 19.44 6.53 27.58
C THR A 459 17.97 6.93 27.54
N LEU A 460 17.48 7.44 26.40
CA LEU A 460 16.14 8.04 26.33
C LEU A 460 15.04 7.04 26.66
N GLU A 461 15.11 5.82 26.13
CA GLU A 461 14.09 4.80 26.39
C GLU A 461 14.04 4.42 27.88
N ALA A 462 15.20 4.12 28.47
CA ALA A 462 15.29 3.84 29.90
C ALA A 462 14.78 5.00 30.77
N ARG A 463 15.05 6.26 30.37
CA ARG A 463 14.52 7.45 31.07
C ARG A 463 12.99 7.56 30.94
N ARG A 464 12.42 7.23 29.78
CA ARG A 464 10.97 7.20 29.54
C ARG A 464 10.29 6.10 30.37
N GLU A 465 10.83 4.88 30.34
CA GLU A 465 10.34 3.77 31.17
C GLU A 465 10.41 4.09 32.68
N GLU A 466 11.52 4.68 33.14
CA GLU A 466 11.65 5.08 34.54
C GLU A 466 10.63 6.18 34.92
N ALA A 467 10.38 7.14 34.03
CA ALA A 467 9.37 8.18 34.24
C ALA A 467 7.94 7.61 34.28
N GLU A 468 7.62 6.66 33.41
CA GLU A 468 6.35 5.94 33.38
C GLU A 468 6.14 5.15 34.69
N ASN A 469 7.15 4.38 35.11
CA ASN A 469 7.14 3.60 36.35
C ASN A 469 6.97 4.51 37.58
N LYS A 470 7.71 5.61 37.67
CA LYS A 470 7.54 6.59 38.76
C LYS A 470 6.15 7.21 38.76
N ARG A 471 5.57 7.47 37.59
CA ARG A 471 4.21 8.03 37.48
C ARG A 471 3.19 7.06 38.04
N ILE A 472 3.24 5.77 37.66
CA ILE A 472 2.27 4.77 38.13
C ILE A 472 2.46 4.43 39.62
N GLU A 473 3.70 4.36 40.12
CA GLU A 473 3.99 4.19 41.55
C GLU A 473 3.44 5.35 42.40
N LYS A 474 3.56 6.59 41.88
CA LYS A 474 2.98 7.77 42.53
C LYS A 474 1.46 7.71 42.58
N VAL A 475 0.81 7.22 41.51
CA VAL A 475 -0.64 7.01 41.49
C VAL A 475 -1.03 5.94 42.52
N GLN A 476 -0.41 4.76 42.49
CA GLN A 476 -0.70 3.67 43.42
C GLN A 476 -0.52 4.09 44.89
N SER A 477 0.58 4.78 45.21
CA SER A 477 0.89 5.24 46.57
C SER A 477 -0.07 6.32 47.09
N ALA A 478 -0.66 7.14 46.20
CA ALA A 478 -1.63 8.17 46.56
C ALA A 478 -3.04 7.60 46.82
N LEU A 479 -3.37 6.41 46.30
CA LEU A 479 -4.68 5.77 46.44
C LEU A 479 -4.85 5.09 47.81
N SER A 480 -6.09 5.13 48.32
CA SER A 480 -6.46 4.36 49.51
C SER A 480 -6.49 2.85 49.21
N PRO A 481 -6.39 1.96 50.22
CA PRO A 481 -6.52 0.52 50.00
C PRO A 481 -7.80 0.13 49.25
N SER A 482 -8.93 0.79 49.56
CA SER A 482 -10.20 0.57 48.85
C SER A 482 -10.15 0.99 47.38
N ASP A 483 -9.45 2.07 47.06
CA ASP A 483 -9.33 2.52 45.67
C ASP A 483 -8.39 1.60 44.86
N ARG A 484 -7.34 1.07 45.49
CA ARG A 484 -6.45 0.07 44.86
C ARG A 484 -7.20 -1.22 44.54
N GLU A 485 -8.04 -1.69 45.45
CA GLU A 485 -8.93 -2.83 45.20
C GLU A 485 -9.92 -2.54 44.07
N ALA A 486 -10.44 -1.31 43.98
CA ALA A 486 -11.32 -0.90 42.89
C ALA A 486 -10.62 -0.94 41.53
N VAL A 487 -9.34 -0.52 41.44
CA VAL A 487 -8.52 -0.62 40.21
C VAL A 487 -8.37 -2.07 39.77
N VAL A 488 -8.04 -2.98 40.68
CA VAL A 488 -7.93 -4.43 40.38
C VAL A 488 -9.26 -4.99 39.90
N SER A 489 -10.36 -4.65 40.57
CA SER A 489 -11.70 -5.10 40.20
C SER A 489 -12.09 -4.59 38.80
N LEU A 490 -11.74 -3.36 38.47
CA LEU A 490 -11.98 -2.78 37.16
C LEU A 490 -11.17 -3.48 36.07
N ALA A 491 -9.87 -3.71 36.28
CA ALA A 491 -9.02 -4.43 35.34
C ALA A 491 -9.49 -5.88 35.12
N ALA A 492 -9.94 -6.56 36.16
CA ALA A 492 -10.55 -7.89 36.05
C ALA A 492 -11.87 -7.87 35.27
N THR A 493 -12.70 -6.84 35.48
CA THR A 493 -13.96 -6.65 34.75
C THR A 493 -13.71 -6.42 33.27
N LEU A 494 -12.74 -5.55 32.92
CA LEU A 494 -12.40 -5.26 31.54
C LEU A 494 -11.88 -6.52 30.81
N ARG A 495 -10.99 -7.29 31.44
CA ARG A 495 -10.53 -8.58 30.91
C ARG A 495 -11.68 -9.56 30.67
N ALA A 496 -12.58 -9.71 31.63
CA ALA A 496 -13.75 -10.57 31.48
C ALA A 496 -14.70 -10.12 30.36
N LEU A 497 -14.87 -8.79 30.19
CA LEU A 497 -15.65 -8.24 29.08
C LEU A 497 -14.97 -8.50 27.74
N GLN A 498 -13.65 -8.42 27.63
CA GLN A 498 -12.91 -8.70 26.40
C GLN A 498 -12.96 -10.18 26.01
N GLU A 499 -12.82 -11.08 26.98
CA GLU A 499 -12.79 -12.53 26.75
C GLU A 499 -14.18 -13.13 26.46
N ALA A 500 -15.26 -12.49 26.90
CA ALA A 500 -16.60 -12.98 26.63
C ALA A 500 -16.90 -12.96 25.12
N PRO A 501 -17.54 -13.98 24.53
CA PRO A 501 -18.04 -13.88 23.15
C PRO A 501 -19.25 -12.95 23.09
N ASP A 502 -19.50 -12.36 21.91
CA ASP A 502 -20.78 -11.70 21.63
C ASP A 502 -21.93 -12.72 21.61
N SER A 503 -23.13 -12.29 22.00
CA SER A 503 -24.28 -13.18 21.97
C SER A 503 -24.72 -13.46 20.51
N PRO A 504 -25.28 -14.64 20.22
CA PRO A 504 -25.80 -14.96 18.90
C PRO A 504 -26.83 -13.93 18.39
N GLU A 505 -27.65 -13.38 19.28
CA GLU A 505 -28.66 -12.36 18.95
C GLU A 505 -27.99 -11.03 18.53
N ALA A 506 -26.91 -10.63 19.22
CA ALA A 506 -26.14 -9.43 18.85
C ALA A 506 -25.45 -9.65 17.49
N LEU A 507 -24.80 -10.79 17.28
CA LEU A 507 -24.15 -11.14 16.01
C LEU A 507 -25.12 -11.20 14.82
N ALA A 508 -26.38 -11.57 15.08
CA ALA A 508 -27.44 -11.60 14.07
C ALA A 508 -27.94 -10.20 13.66
N THR A 509 -27.60 -9.14 14.41
CA THR A 509 -27.92 -7.76 13.99
C THR A 509 -27.05 -7.27 12.85
N ILE A 510 -25.82 -7.80 12.72
CA ILE A 510 -24.89 -7.41 11.66
C ILE A 510 -25.45 -7.87 10.31
N PRO A 511 -25.64 -6.96 9.35
CA PRO A 511 -26.12 -7.34 8.02
C PRO A 511 -25.08 -8.21 7.33
N ARG A 512 -25.55 -9.25 6.63
CA ARG A 512 -24.70 -10.19 5.90
C ARG A 512 -25.26 -10.39 4.51
N LEU A 513 -24.39 -10.72 3.56
CA LEU A 513 -24.81 -11.17 2.25
C LEU A 513 -25.26 -12.63 2.29
N GLY A 514 -26.31 -12.92 1.55
CA GLY A 514 -26.71 -14.27 1.20
C GLY A 514 -26.05 -14.75 -0.09
N LEU A 515 -26.25 -16.01 -0.44
CA LEU A 515 -25.79 -16.56 -1.72
C LEU A 515 -26.55 -15.98 -2.92
N GLU A 516 -27.76 -15.46 -2.68
CA GLU A 516 -28.60 -14.75 -3.63
C GLU A 516 -28.04 -13.39 -4.03
N ASP A 517 -27.20 -12.77 -3.18
CA ASP A 517 -26.57 -11.48 -3.45
C ASP A 517 -25.31 -11.63 -4.32
N LEU A 518 -24.86 -12.86 -4.56
CA LEU A 518 -23.66 -13.18 -5.34
C LEU A 518 -24.00 -13.41 -6.80
N ALA A 519 -23.21 -12.82 -7.69
CA ALA A 519 -23.31 -13.06 -9.12
C ALA A 519 -23.01 -14.54 -9.44
N ARG A 520 -23.92 -15.18 -10.17
CA ARG A 520 -23.76 -16.58 -10.61
C ARG A 520 -22.75 -16.76 -11.74
N GLU A 521 -22.49 -15.69 -12.48
CA GLU A 521 -21.59 -15.69 -13.63
C GLU A 521 -20.38 -14.78 -13.37
N ASN A 522 -19.22 -15.18 -13.89
CA ASN A 522 -18.04 -14.31 -13.97
C ASN A 522 -18.33 -13.10 -14.86
N ARG A 523 -17.68 -11.97 -14.56
CA ARG A 523 -17.60 -10.84 -15.49
C ARG A 523 -16.44 -11.08 -16.47
N PRO A 524 -16.70 -11.27 -17.77
CA PRO A 524 -15.65 -11.47 -18.75
C PRO A 524 -14.86 -10.16 -18.94
N ILE A 525 -13.57 -10.28 -19.22
CA ILE A 525 -12.74 -9.15 -19.64
C ILE A 525 -12.73 -9.14 -21.17
N PRO A 526 -13.07 -8.02 -21.84
CA PRO A 526 -13.02 -7.93 -23.29
C PRO A 526 -11.62 -8.27 -23.79
N ILE A 527 -11.53 -9.17 -24.76
CA ILE A 527 -10.27 -9.54 -25.42
C ILE A 527 -10.55 -9.80 -26.91
N GLU A 528 -9.75 -9.20 -27.76
CA GLU A 528 -9.72 -9.44 -29.19
C GLU A 528 -8.32 -9.89 -29.58
N GLU A 529 -8.21 -11.11 -30.11
CA GLU A 529 -6.95 -11.62 -30.64
C GLU A 529 -6.77 -11.14 -32.08
N ARG A 530 -5.68 -10.43 -32.32
CA ARG A 530 -5.25 -9.93 -33.63
C ARG A 530 -3.86 -10.45 -33.96
N THR A 531 -3.44 -10.26 -35.21
CA THR A 531 -2.09 -10.59 -35.65
C THR A 531 -1.44 -9.37 -36.30
N SER A 532 -0.17 -9.14 -35.94
CA SER A 532 0.71 -8.17 -36.58
C SER A 532 1.92 -8.90 -37.14
N GLY A 533 1.84 -9.28 -38.43
CA GLY A 533 2.74 -10.28 -39.00
C GLY A 533 2.55 -11.64 -38.29
N ASP A 534 3.62 -12.16 -37.72
CA ASP A 534 3.63 -13.44 -36.98
C ASP A 534 3.45 -13.28 -35.46
N VAL A 535 3.24 -12.05 -34.98
CA VAL A 535 3.08 -11.75 -33.55
C VAL A 535 1.60 -11.62 -33.21
N THR A 536 1.19 -12.32 -32.16
CA THR A 536 -0.15 -12.19 -31.58
C THR A 536 -0.26 -10.88 -30.82
N VAL A 537 -1.34 -10.13 -31.08
CA VAL A 537 -1.71 -8.93 -30.34
C VAL A 537 -3.01 -9.21 -29.59
N LEU A 538 -2.97 -9.15 -28.27
CA LEU A 538 -4.14 -9.21 -27.40
C LEU A 538 -4.62 -7.79 -27.16
N PHE A 539 -5.78 -7.44 -27.71
CA PHE A 539 -6.36 -6.12 -27.57
C PHE A 539 -7.53 -6.12 -26.58
N HIS A 540 -7.51 -5.17 -25.65
CA HIS A 540 -8.54 -4.97 -24.64
C HIS A 540 -9.16 -3.57 -24.81
N ASP A 541 -10.37 -3.52 -25.39
CA ASP A 541 -11.17 -2.28 -25.48
C ASP A 541 -11.82 -1.99 -24.13
N ILE A 542 -11.11 -1.19 -23.32
CA ILE A 542 -11.49 -0.79 -21.96
C ILE A 542 -11.29 0.72 -21.88
N ASP A 543 -12.19 1.44 -21.22
CA ASP A 543 -12.02 2.88 -20.99
C ASP A 543 -10.77 3.14 -20.12
N THR A 544 -9.77 3.75 -20.73
CA THR A 544 -8.48 4.10 -20.12
C THR A 544 -8.29 5.62 -19.99
N SER A 545 -9.35 6.42 -20.16
CA SER A 545 -9.28 7.89 -20.10
C SER A 545 -8.20 8.48 -21.03
N GLY A 546 -8.01 7.90 -22.22
CA GLY A 546 -7.05 8.40 -23.19
C GLY A 546 -5.61 7.92 -22.99
N ILE A 547 -5.38 6.88 -22.19
CA ILE A 547 -4.05 6.28 -21.96
C ILE A 547 -3.94 4.97 -22.72
N VAL A 548 -2.79 4.72 -23.33
CA VAL A 548 -2.43 3.41 -23.87
C VAL A 548 -1.53 2.70 -22.86
N TYR A 549 -1.88 1.46 -22.53
CA TYR A 549 -1.02 0.52 -21.82
C TYR A 549 -0.57 -0.54 -22.81
N SER A 550 0.74 -0.73 -22.91
CA SER A 550 1.35 -1.69 -23.83
C SER A 550 2.35 -2.58 -23.13
N GLU A 551 2.33 -3.87 -23.43
CA GLU A 551 3.31 -4.82 -22.93
C GLU A 551 3.83 -5.65 -24.10
N LEU A 552 5.16 -5.72 -24.27
CA LEU A 552 5.81 -6.63 -25.19
C LEU A 552 6.44 -7.77 -24.41
N LEU A 553 5.97 -8.98 -24.67
CA LEU A 553 6.38 -10.20 -23.99
C LEU A 553 7.35 -10.96 -24.88
N PHE A 554 8.51 -11.27 -24.35
CA PHE A 554 9.60 -11.98 -25.04
C PHE A 554 9.82 -13.36 -24.40
N ASP A 555 9.67 -14.42 -25.19
CA ASP A 555 9.81 -15.81 -24.74
C ASP A 555 11.24 -16.13 -24.26
N LEU A 556 11.33 -16.57 -23.00
CA LEU A 556 12.60 -16.94 -22.37
C LEU A 556 12.99 -18.39 -22.60
N SER A 557 12.18 -19.21 -23.29
CA SER A 557 12.42 -20.65 -23.41
C SER A 557 13.78 -21.03 -24.03
N ALA A 558 14.39 -20.14 -24.82
CA ALA A 558 15.71 -20.34 -25.42
C ALA A 558 16.89 -19.91 -24.51
N VAL A 559 16.63 -19.30 -23.35
CA VAL A 559 17.66 -18.79 -22.43
C VAL A 559 18.24 -19.92 -21.58
N PRO A 560 19.55 -20.22 -21.68
CA PRO A 560 20.21 -21.21 -20.84
C PRO A 560 20.08 -20.87 -19.35
N ALA A 561 19.96 -21.90 -18.49
CA ALA A 561 19.75 -21.72 -17.05
C ALA A 561 20.78 -20.78 -16.38
N ARG A 562 22.05 -20.82 -16.81
CA ARG A 562 23.13 -19.94 -16.29
C ARG A 562 22.90 -18.45 -16.54
N LEU A 563 22.06 -18.08 -17.51
CA LEU A 563 21.77 -16.70 -17.89
C LEU A 563 20.46 -16.18 -17.30
N LEU A 564 19.60 -17.05 -16.77
CA LEU A 564 18.33 -16.63 -16.19
C LEU A 564 18.48 -15.59 -15.07
N PRO A 565 19.44 -15.72 -14.12
CA PRO A 565 19.64 -14.69 -13.11
C PRO A 565 20.03 -13.32 -13.68
N LEU A 566 20.55 -13.25 -14.91
CA LEU A 566 20.92 -11.98 -15.54
C LEU A 566 19.72 -11.29 -16.22
N VAL A 567 18.60 -11.99 -16.43
CA VAL A 567 17.43 -11.47 -17.17
C VAL A 567 16.82 -10.20 -16.54
N PRO A 568 16.58 -10.10 -15.22
CA PRO A 568 16.03 -8.87 -14.62
C PRO A 568 16.94 -7.65 -14.84
N LEU A 569 18.25 -7.84 -14.65
CA LEU A 569 19.24 -6.79 -14.88
C LEU A 569 19.42 -6.45 -16.36
N PHE A 570 19.26 -7.44 -17.25
CA PHE A 570 19.25 -7.21 -18.70
C PHE A 570 18.07 -6.32 -19.10
N GLY A 571 16.85 -6.61 -18.64
CA GLY A 571 15.68 -5.77 -18.86
C GLY A 571 15.89 -4.35 -18.35
N ARG A 572 16.37 -4.20 -17.10
CA ARG A 572 16.73 -2.91 -16.51
C ARG A 572 17.81 -2.17 -17.32
N ALA A 573 18.83 -2.87 -17.81
CA ALA A 573 19.93 -2.29 -18.57
C ALA A 573 19.48 -1.66 -19.90
N LEU A 574 18.43 -2.19 -20.54
CA LEU A 574 17.84 -1.58 -21.74
C LEU A 574 17.36 -0.15 -21.49
N LEU A 575 16.93 0.15 -20.27
CA LEU A 575 16.33 1.43 -19.89
C LEU A 575 17.32 2.35 -19.16
N GLU A 576 18.38 1.81 -18.56
CA GLU A 576 19.24 2.53 -17.61
C GLU A 576 20.73 2.61 -17.95
N MET A 577 21.20 2.02 -19.07
CA MET A 577 22.58 2.14 -19.55
C MET A 577 22.78 3.21 -20.63
N GLY A 578 21.70 3.62 -21.30
CA GLY A 578 21.76 4.49 -22.47
C GLY A 578 21.80 3.71 -23.78
N THR A 579 21.76 4.46 -24.89
CA THR A 579 21.62 3.95 -26.26
C THR A 579 22.64 4.63 -27.18
N ALA A 580 22.66 4.23 -28.45
CA ALA A 580 23.40 4.95 -29.49
C ALA A 580 22.92 6.41 -29.70
N ARG A 581 21.70 6.76 -29.24
CA ARG A 581 21.09 8.09 -29.40
C ARG A 581 21.23 8.96 -28.16
N HIS A 582 21.13 8.39 -26.97
CA HIS A 582 21.10 9.11 -25.70
C HIS A 582 21.94 8.41 -24.63
N ASP A 583 22.66 9.17 -23.81
CA ASP A 583 23.21 8.60 -22.57
C ASP A 583 22.08 8.23 -21.59
N PHE A 584 22.43 7.52 -20.51
CA PHE A 584 21.42 7.03 -19.56
C PHE A 584 20.62 8.14 -18.86
N VAL A 585 21.21 9.33 -18.67
CA VAL A 585 20.54 10.46 -18.01
C VAL A 585 19.50 11.04 -18.97
N ALA A 586 19.92 11.35 -20.20
CA ALA A 586 19.06 11.89 -21.24
C ALA A 586 17.93 10.91 -21.60
N LEU A 587 18.21 9.60 -21.65
CA LEU A 587 17.19 8.56 -21.87
C LEU A 587 16.16 8.54 -20.74
N GLY A 588 16.62 8.55 -19.47
CA GLY A 588 15.73 8.59 -18.30
C GLY A 588 14.84 9.83 -18.28
N MET A 589 15.40 11.01 -18.55
CA MET A 589 14.63 12.26 -18.68
C MET A 589 13.62 12.19 -19.82
N ARG A 590 14.00 11.61 -20.95
CA ARG A 590 13.12 11.46 -22.12
C ARG A 590 11.93 10.55 -21.81
N ILE A 591 12.15 9.43 -21.11
CA ILE A 591 11.08 8.54 -20.64
C ILE A 591 10.13 9.33 -19.74
N ALA A 592 10.65 9.99 -18.70
CA ALA A 592 9.84 10.75 -17.75
C ALA A 592 9.09 11.94 -18.38
N ALA A 593 9.64 12.57 -19.43
CA ALA A 593 9.03 13.70 -20.13
C ALA A 593 7.96 13.31 -21.15
N LYS A 594 7.98 12.07 -21.66
CA LYS A 594 7.11 11.65 -22.77
C LYS A 594 6.17 10.51 -22.44
N THR A 595 6.39 9.78 -21.36
CA THR A 595 5.59 8.60 -21.00
C THR A 595 5.18 8.67 -19.53
N GLY A 596 4.31 7.76 -19.12
CA GLY A 596 4.00 7.53 -17.71
C GLY A 596 4.94 6.52 -17.04
N GLY A 597 6.05 6.17 -17.71
CA GLY A 597 6.94 5.09 -17.32
C GLY A 597 7.09 4.05 -18.43
N ILE A 598 8.29 3.47 -18.49
CA ILE A 598 8.62 2.24 -19.22
C ILE A 598 9.41 1.40 -18.24
N GLU A 599 9.06 0.13 -18.10
CA GLU A 599 9.71 -0.80 -17.18
C GLU A 599 9.92 -2.16 -17.85
N ALA A 600 10.77 -2.98 -17.24
CA ALA A 600 11.08 -4.31 -17.71
C ALA A 600 11.04 -5.29 -16.55
N ASP A 601 10.19 -6.31 -16.67
CA ASP A 601 9.90 -7.30 -15.64
C ASP A 601 9.94 -8.73 -16.19
N THR A 602 9.74 -9.70 -15.31
CA THR A 602 9.60 -11.12 -15.67
C THR A 602 8.20 -11.61 -15.35
N LEU A 603 7.63 -12.41 -16.26
CA LEU A 603 6.34 -13.06 -16.08
C LEU A 603 6.53 -14.57 -16.09
N PHE A 604 6.29 -15.19 -14.94
CA PHE A 604 6.31 -16.64 -14.77
C PHE A 604 4.95 -17.16 -14.33
N ALA A 605 4.44 -18.13 -15.08
CA ALA A 605 3.18 -18.80 -14.74
C ALA A 605 3.22 -20.28 -15.12
N THR A 606 2.21 -21.03 -14.70
CA THR A 606 2.05 -22.44 -15.08
C THR A 606 0.82 -22.59 -15.95
N THR A 607 0.95 -23.27 -17.10
CA THR A 607 -0.18 -23.60 -17.96
C THR A 607 -1.05 -24.67 -17.30
N ARG A 608 -2.37 -24.55 -17.40
CA ARG A 608 -3.30 -25.57 -16.92
C ARG A 608 -3.07 -26.93 -17.60
N ALA A 609 -2.84 -26.91 -18.91
CA ALA A 609 -2.57 -28.11 -19.70
C ALA A 609 -1.12 -28.57 -19.51
N GLY A 610 -0.91 -29.71 -18.86
CA GLY A 610 0.42 -30.32 -18.75
C GLY A 610 1.41 -29.62 -17.81
N ARG A 611 0.98 -28.61 -17.04
CA ARG A 611 1.79 -27.91 -16.01
C ARG A 611 3.15 -27.40 -16.53
N LYS A 612 3.18 -26.89 -17.77
CA LYS A 612 4.38 -26.31 -18.38
C LYS A 612 4.60 -24.87 -17.90
N PRO A 613 5.86 -24.39 -17.85
CA PRO A 613 6.13 -22.99 -17.55
C PRO A 613 5.70 -22.09 -18.71
N VAL A 614 5.10 -20.96 -18.37
CA VAL A 614 5.06 -19.73 -19.18
C VAL A 614 6.20 -18.87 -18.64
N ALA A 615 7.11 -18.42 -19.49
CA ALA A 615 8.30 -17.68 -19.07
C ALA A 615 8.61 -16.56 -20.07
N HIS A 616 8.34 -15.33 -19.68
CA HIS A 616 8.58 -14.15 -20.53
C HIS A 616 9.37 -13.08 -19.77
N MET A 617 10.20 -12.34 -20.49
CA MET A 617 10.57 -10.99 -20.09
C MET A 617 9.53 -10.04 -20.69
N VAL A 618 9.03 -9.09 -19.92
CA VAL A 618 8.00 -8.15 -20.32
C VAL A 618 8.62 -6.76 -20.36
N VAL A 619 8.46 -6.04 -21.46
CA VAL A 619 8.76 -4.61 -21.53
C VAL A 619 7.43 -3.88 -21.62
N SER A 620 7.02 -3.24 -20.54
CA SER A 620 5.76 -2.53 -20.44
C SER A 620 5.99 -1.02 -20.53
N GLY A 621 4.98 -0.32 -21.03
CA GLY A 621 5.02 1.13 -21.18
C GLY A 621 3.63 1.70 -21.26
N LYS A 622 3.50 2.93 -20.76
CA LYS A 622 2.23 3.66 -20.74
C LYS A 622 2.40 5.11 -21.14
N ALA A 623 1.44 5.66 -21.89
CA ALA A 623 1.47 7.05 -22.31
C ALA A 623 0.06 7.57 -22.61
N THR A 624 -0.13 8.89 -22.52
CA THR A 624 -1.32 9.53 -23.06
C THR A 624 -1.36 9.34 -24.58
N ARG A 625 -2.57 9.41 -25.15
CA ARG A 625 -2.81 9.29 -26.60
C ARG A 625 -1.88 10.16 -27.45
N ASP A 626 -1.68 11.41 -27.04
CA ASP A 626 -0.84 12.38 -27.76
C ASP A 626 0.65 12.00 -27.74
N ASN A 627 1.06 11.22 -26.74
CA ASN A 627 2.42 10.74 -26.56
C ASN A 627 2.63 9.28 -27.02
N ALA A 628 1.62 8.61 -27.59
CA ALA A 628 1.74 7.21 -28.03
C ALA A 628 2.89 7.01 -29.05
N ALA A 629 3.10 7.97 -29.96
CA ALA A 629 4.22 7.92 -30.91
C ALA A 629 5.59 8.06 -30.23
N ALA A 630 5.68 8.88 -29.18
CA ALA A 630 6.91 9.04 -28.42
C ALA A 630 7.23 7.78 -27.61
N LEU A 631 6.22 7.16 -26.98
CA LEU A 631 6.35 5.88 -26.30
C LEU A 631 6.93 4.81 -27.24
N VAL A 632 6.35 4.65 -28.43
CA VAL A 632 6.80 3.65 -29.40
C VAL A 632 8.21 3.93 -29.92
N ASP A 633 8.58 5.19 -30.19
CA ASP A 633 9.95 5.54 -30.60
C ASP A 633 10.97 5.23 -29.49
N ILE A 634 10.62 5.48 -28.22
CA ILE A 634 11.50 5.16 -27.09
C ILE A 634 11.61 3.63 -26.92
N MET A 635 10.50 2.89 -27.00
CA MET A 635 10.54 1.41 -26.96
C MET A 635 11.39 0.85 -28.09
N HIS A 636 11.28 1.39 -29.31
CA HIS A 636 12.14 1.02 -30.41
C HIS A 636 13.62 1.30 -30.11
N GLU A 637 13.93 2.51 -29.63
CA GLU A 637 15.29 2.91 -29.26
C GLU A 637 15.91 1.96 -28.22
N VAL A 638 15.22 1.66 -27.12
CA VAL A 638 15.77 0.82 -26.04
C VAL A 638 15.92 -0.65 -26.47
N LEU A 639 15.00 -1.17 -27.29
CA LEU A 639 15.05 -2.55 -27.76
C LEU A 639 16.13 -2.77 -28.84
N HIS A 640 16.41 -1.75 -29.68
CA HIS A 640 17.34 -1.89 -30.81
C HIS A 640 18.72 -1.29 -30.56
N GLU A 641 18.82 -0.23 -29.77
CA GLU A 641 19.98 0.67 -29.76
C GLU A 641 20.66 0.77 -28.38
N ALA A 642 20.15 0.10 -27.34
CA ALA A 642 20.79 0.07 -26.03
C ALA A 642 22.27 -0.35 -26.13
N LEU A 643 23.14 0.20 -25.29
CA LEU A 643 24.57 -0.11 -25.27
C LEU A 643 24.97 -0.78 -23.95
N PHE A 644 25.74 -1.87 -24.04
CA PHE A 644 26.27 -2.61 -22.89
C PHE A 644 27.79 -2.44 -22.76
N ASP A 645 28.28 -1.20 -22.86
CA ASP A 645 29.70 -0.87 -22.88
C ASP A 645 30.20 -0.13 -21.62
N ASP A 646 29.30 0.25 -20.70
CA ASP A 646 29.62 0.91 -19.44
C ASP A 646 29.62 -0.07 -18.24
N ALA A 647 30.81 -0.55 -17.88
CA ALA A 647 31.02 -1.45 -16.74
C ALA A 647 30.69 -0.80 -15.38
N GLU A 648 30.95 0.51 -15.25
CA GLU A 648 30.76 1.22 -13.98
C GLU A 648 29.27 1.41 -13.70
N ARG A 649 28.51 1.82 -14.72
CA ARG A 649 27.05 1.95 -14.61
C ARG A 649 26.39 0.61 -14.31
N PHE A 650 26.72 -0.44 -15.07
CA PHE A 650 26.16 -1.77 -14.83
C PHE A 650 26.56 -2.30 -13.45
N GLY A 651 27.81 -2.09 -13.02
CA GLY A 651 28.28 -2.45 -11.68
C GLY A 651 27.49 -1.76 -10.56
N ARG A 652 27.16 -0.48 -10.72
CA ARG A 652 26.26 0.23 -9.79
C ARG A 652 24.87 -0.39 -9.75
N MET A 653 24.28 -0.71 -10.91
CA MET A 653 22.97 -1.36 -10.98
C MET A 653 22.95 -2.72 -10.26
N VAL A 654 24.00 -3.53 -10.41
CA VAL A 654 24.14 -4.82 -9.70
C VAL A 654 24.22 -4.61 -8.19
N LEU A 655 24.99 -3.62 -7.73
CA LEU A 655 25.14 -3.32 -6.30
C LEU A 655 23.84 -2.78 -5.69
N GLU A 656 23.13 -1.91 -6.40
CA GLU A 656 21.82 -1.39 -6.02
C GLU A 656 20.78 -2.52 -5.91
N GLU A 657 20.74 -3.40 -6.91
CA GLU A 657 19.80 -4.54 -6.90
C GLU A 657 20.15 -5.52 -5.77
N LYS A 658 21.43 -5.82 -5.55
CA LYS A 658 21.88 -6.63 -4.41
C LYS A 658 21.42 -6.02 -3.08
N ALA A 659 21.64 -4.71 -2.89
CA ALA A 659 21.22 -4.01 -1.69
C ALA A 659 19.70 -4.02 -1.50
N ARG A 660 18.93 -3.85 -2.58
CA ARG A 660 17.46 -3.97 -2.58
C ARG A 660 17.01 -5.35 -2.13
N GLN A 661 17.60 -6.41 -2.69
CA GLN A 661 17.28 -7.79 -2.31
C GLN A 661 17.64 -8.05 -0.83
N GLU A 662 18.82 -7.63 -0.36
CA GLU A 662 19.24 -7.76 1.04
C GLU A 662 18.31 -7.01 2.01
N HIS A 663 17.93 -5.77 1.66
CA HIS A 663 17.03 -4.95 2.47
C HIS A 663 15.61 -5.52 2.52
N SER A 664 15.15 -6.22 1.46
CA SER A 664 13.81 -6.81 1.41
C SER A 664 13.61 -8.03 2.32
N LEU A 665 14.69 -8.73 2.69
CA LEU A 665 14.63 -10.03 3.39
C LEU A 665 13.89 -9.96 4.72
N VAL A 666 14.08 -8.89 5.48
CA VAL A 666 13.41 -8.69 6.76
C VAL A 666 11.98 -8.14 6.57
N PRO A 667 11.73 -6.98 5.94
CA PRO A 667 10.37 -6.44 5.82
C PRO A 667 9.41 -7.34 5.03
N SER A 668 9.92 -8.22 4.15
CA SER A 668 9.12 -9.11 3.27
C SER A 668 9.52 -10.60 3.34
N GLY A 669 10.11 -11.05 4.45
CA GLY A 669 10.67 -12.41 4.56
C GLY A 669 9.69 -13.58 4.33
N HIS A 670 8.39 -13.37 4.57
CA HIS A 670 7.35 -14.35 4.26
C HIS A 670 7.22 -14.63 2.75
N GLY A 671 7.41 -13.61 1.91
CA GLY A 671 7.44 -13.73 0.45
C GLY A 671 8.65 -14.52 -0.03
N VAL A 672 9.82 -14.25 0.55
CA VAL A 672 11.07 -14.99 0.30
C VAL A 672 10.90 -16.48 0.61
N VAL A 673 10.35 -16.80 1.79
CA VAL A 673 10.06 -18.18 2.20
C VAL A 673 9.05 -18.85 1.27
N SER A 674 8.00 -18.13 0.85
CA SER A 674 7.01 -18.65 -0.10
C SER A 674 7.63 -18.94 -1.48
N SER A 675 8.45 -18.03 -2.01
CA SER A 675 9.21 -18.24 -3.26
C SER A 675 10.08 -19.49 -3.17
N ARG A 676 10.88 -19.59 -2.11
CA ARG A 676 11.80 -20.72 -1.88
C ARG A 676 11.06 -22.07 -1.84
N LEU A 677 9.88 -22.12 -1.22
CA LEU A 677 9.03 -23.31 -1.22
C LEU A 677 8.47 -23.60 -2.63
N ARG A 678 7.90 -22.60 -3.32
CA ARG A 678 7.31 -22.77 -4.67
C ARG A 678 8.33 -23.22 -5.71
N ALA A 679 9.60 -22.83 -5.55
CA ALA A 679 10.71 -23.30 -6.37
C ALA A 679 10.90 -24.82 -6.35
N SER A 680 10.45 -25.49 -5.28
CA SER A 680 10.47 -26.94 -5.16
C SER A 680 9.27 -27.63 -5.80
N PHE A 681 8.23 -26.88 -6.19
CA PHE A 681 6.92 -27.44 -6.56
C PHE A 681 6.55 -27.21 -8.02
N SER A 682 7.23 -26.30 -8.71
CA SER A 682 6.95 -25.99 -10.12
C SER A 682 8.13 -25.32 -10.81
N MET A 683 8.21 -25.48 -12.13
CA MET A 683 9.23 -24.80 -12.94
C MET A 683 9.05 -23.27 -12.89
N ALA A 684 7.80 -22.78 -12.89
CA ALA A 684 7.51 -21.35 -12.76
C ALA A 684 8.01 -20.78 -11.42
N GLY A 685 7.79 -21.50 -10.31
CA GLY A 685 8.32 -21.10 -9.00
C GLY A 685 9.84 -21.16 -8.94
N TRP A 686 10.50 -22.05 -9.70
CA TRP A 686 11.95 -22.07 -9.78
C TRP A 686 12.49 -20.88 -10.58
N LEU A 687 11.83 -20.52 -11.70
CA LEU A 687 12.16 -19.33 -12.48
C LEU A 687 12.07 -18.05 -11.64
N ASP A 688 11.01 -17.93 -10.84
CA ASP A 688 10.80 -16.84 -9.87
C ASP A 688 11.97 -16.78 -8.86
N GLU A 689 12.37 -17.92 -8.29
CA GLU A 689 13.45 -18.00 -7.30
C GLU A 689 14.85 -17.66 -7.86
N VAL A 690 15.15 -18.02 -9.12
CA VAL A 690 16.44 -17.70 -9.75
C VAL A 690 16.54 -16.28 -10.29
N THR A 691 15.41 -15.55 -10.34
CA THR A 691 15.34 -14.16 -10.84
C THR A 691 14.93 -13.13 -9.79
N GLY A 692 14.37 -13.55 -8.64
CA GLY A 692 13.97 -12.64 -7.56
C GLY A 692 14.10 -13.21 -6.15
N GLY A 693 14.57 -14.45 -6.00
CA GLY A 693 14.66 -15.15 -4.70
C GLY A 693 16.04 -15.14 -4.04
N ILE A 694 16.26 -16.06 -3.10
CA ILE A 694 17.56 -16.21 -2.43
C ILE A 694 18.63 -16.66 -3.42
N THR A 695 18.26 -17.53 -4.36
CA THR A 695 19.18 -17.99 -5.41
C THR A 695 19.63 -16.83 -6.28
N TYR A 696 18.72 -15.91 -6.61
CA TYR A 696 19.05 -14.67 -7.30
C TYR A 696 20.00 -13.78 -6.49
N LEU A 697 19.75 -13.56 -5.20
CA LEU A 697 20.65 -12.79 -4.33
C LEU A 697 22.09 -13.37 -4.30
N MET A 698 22.22 -14.70 -4.25
CA MET A 698 23.55 -15.33 -4.34
C MET A 698 24.20 -15.10 -5.70
N ALA A 699 23.42 -15.21 -6.79
CA ALA A 699 23.91 -14.93 -8.13
C ALA A 699 24.32 -13.45 -8.31
N LEU A 700 23.64 -12.50 -7.67
CA LEU A 700 24.02 -11.08 -7.68
C LEU A 700 25.37 -10.83 -7.00
N ARG A 701 25.68 -11.57 -5.93
CA ARG A 701 26.99 -11.47 -5.26
C ARG A 701 28.12 -11.95 -6.16
N GLU A 702 27.92 -13.09 -6.81
CA GLU A 702 28.87 -13.61 -7.82
C GLU A 702 28.98 -12.66 -9.02
N LEU A 703 27.86 -12.11 -9.49
CA LEU A 703 27.84 -11.14 -10.59
C LEU A 703 28.59 -9.86 -10.25
N ALA A 704 28.47 -9.35 -9.02
CA ALA A 704 29.21 -8.18 -8.56
C ALA A 704 30.73 -8.40 -8.62
N GLU A 705 31.20 -9.60 -8.29
CA GLU A 705 32.61 -9.98 -8.45
C GLU A 705 32.99 -10.11 -9.92
N ARG A 706 32.16 -10.77 -10.75
CA ARG A 706 32.39 -10.92 -12.18
C ARG A 706 32.44 -9.59 -12.92
N VAL A 707 31.61 -8.60 -12.59
CA VAL A 707 31.66 -7.27 -13.22
C VAL A 707 33.01 -6.60 -12.97
N ARG A 708 33.58 -6.77 -11.78
CA ARG A 708 34.90 -6.24 -11.42
C ARG A 708 36.03 -7.01 -12.11
N ASP A 709 35.96 -8.34 -12.11
CA ASP A 709 37.09 -9.21 -12.48
C ASP A 709 37.05 -9.68 -13.95
N ASP A 710 35.88 -9.72 -14.58
CA ASP A 710 35.61 -10.20 -15.95
C ASP A 710 34.41 -9.48 -16.61
N TRP A 711 34.53 -8.15 -16.78
CA TRP A 711 33.48 -7.36 -17.46
C TRP A 711 33.19 -7.87 -18.88
N GLN A 712 34.20 -8.29 -19.64
CA GLN A 712 34.00 -8.76 -21.01
C GLN A 712 33.09 -9.99 -21.06
N GLY A 713 33.28 -10.95 -20.16
CA GLY A 713 32.39 -12.11 -20.05
C GLY A 713 30.96 -11.74 -19.67
N VAL A 714 30.76 -10.76 -18.78
CA VAL A 714 29.41 -10.25 -18.43
C VAL A 714 28.75 -9.56 -19.62
N ARG A 715 29.51 -8.72 -20.35
CA ARG A 715 29.02 -8.08 -21.57
C ARG A 715 28.63 -9.08 -22.65
N ASP A 716 29.45 -10.11 -22.87
CA ASP A 716 29.16 -11.17 -23.83
C ASP A 716 27.88 -11.94 -23.44
N ASP A 717 27.64 -12.14 -22.14
CA ASP A 717 26.40 -12.71 -21.62
C ASP A 717 25.18 -11.79 -21.88
N LEU A 718 25.31 -10.47 -21.71
CA LEU A 718 24.25 -9.49 -22.03
C LEU A 718 23.92 -9.44 -23.53
N GLU A 719 24.92 -9.49 -24.41
CA GLU A 719 24.70 -9.54 -25.86
C GLU A 719 24.11 -10.88 -26.32
N THR A 720 24.48 -11.97 -25.62
CA THR A 720 23.83 -13.27 -25.81
C THR A 720 22.35 -13.19 -25.44
N LEU A 721 22.00 -12.57 -24.30
CA LEU A 721 20.62 -12.34 -23.91
C LEU A 721 19.87 -11.47 -24.93
N ARG A 722 20.47 -10.40 -25.45
CA ARG A 722 19.88 -9.58 -26.52
C ARG A 722 19.44 -10.44 -27.69
N THR A 723 20.30 -11.34 -28.14
CA THR A 723 20.03 -12.21 -29.30
C THR A 723 18.96 -13.27 -29.01
N LEU A 724 18.94 -13.82 -27.80
CA LEU A 724 18.01 -14.90 -27.41
C LEU A 724 16.62 -14.38 -27.02
N VAL A 725 16.54 -13.18 -26.45
CA VAL A 725 15.31 -12.62 -25.86
C VAL A 725 14.65 -11.63 -26.82
N LEU A 726 15.39 -10.65 -27.37
CA LEU A 726 14.81 -9.59 -28.21
C LEU A 726 14.59 -10.07 -29.64
N ARG A 727 13.63 -10.99 -29.81
CA ARG A 727 13.27 -11.62 -31.07
C ARG A 727 11.76 -11.57 -31.28
N ARG A 728 11.35 -11.55 -32.54
CA ARG A 728 9.95 -11.58 -32.97
C ARG A 728 9.32 -12.97 -32.78
N SER A 729 10.09 -14.02 -33.04
CA SER A 729 9.63 -15.40 -32.89
C SER A 729 9.27 -15.70 -31.43
N GLY A 730 7.98 -15.95 -31.17
CA GLY A 730 7.47 -16.21 -29.82
C GLY A 730 7.14 -14.94 -29.01
N ALA A 731 7.25 -13.75 -29.61
CA ALA A 731 6.80 -12.52 -28.99
C ALA A 731 5.26 -12.42 -28.97
N LEU A 732 4.73 -11.73 -27.96
CA LEU A 732 3.33 -11.38 -27.84
C LEU A 732 3.21 -9.91 -27.44
N CYS A 733 2.21 -9.22 -27.97
CA CYS A 733 1.89 -7.85 -27.56
C CYS A 733 0.55 -7.83 -26.83
N ASN A 734 0.51 -7.20 -25.66
CA ASN A 734 -0.73 -6.87 -24.97
C ASN A 734 -0.99 -5.38 -25.09
N LEU A 735 -2.20 -4.99 -25.48
CA LEU A 735 -2.60 -3.59 -25.62
C LEU A 735 -3.94 -3.35 -24.94
N THR A 736 -3.96 -2.45 -23.96
CA THR A 736 -5.19 -2.01 -23.29
C THR A 736 -5.40 -0.52 -23.52
N ALA A 737 -6.50 -0.17 -24.19
CA ALA A 737 -6.84 1.21 -24.52
C ALA A 737 -8.30 1.32 -24.93
N ASP A 738 -8.91 2.49 -24.75
CA ASP A 738 -10.19 2.80 -25.35
C ASP A 738 -10.08 2.83 -26.88
N SER A 739 -11.16 2.50 -27.58
CA SER A 739 -11.26 2.50 -29.04
C SER A 739 -10.64 3.73 -29.75
N ALA A 740 -10.78 4.95 -29.20
CA ALA A 740 -10.25 6.16 -29.84
C ALA A 740 -8.72 6.26 -29.68
N THR A 741 -8.20 5.87 -28.52
CA THR A 741 -6.76 5.80 -28.26
C THR A 741 -6.11 4.65 -29.05
N ALA A 742 -6.76 3.49 -29.12
CA ALA A 742 -6.30 2.32 -29.88
C ALA A 742 -6.14 2.60 -31.37
N ALA A 743 -7.03 3.42 -31.96
CA ALA A 743 -6.95 3.81 -33.37
C ALA A 743 -5.65 4.57 -33.72
N VAL A 744 -5.04 5.25 -32.75
CA VAL A 744 -3.75 5.95 -32.91
C VAL A 744 -2.58 5.04 -32.55
N ALA A 745 -2.69 4.31 -31.44
CA ALA A 745 -1.59 3.51 -30.90
C ALA A 745 -1.33 2.24 -31.72
N MET A 746 -2.36 1.49 -32.11
CA MET A 746 -2.23 0.16 -32.72
C MET A 746 -1.30 0.15 -33.96
N PRO A 747 -1.44 1.06 -34.95
CA PRO A 747 -0.55 1.08 -36.10
C PRO A 747 0.91 1.37 -35.76
N LEU A 748 1.18 2.10 -34.66
CA LEU A 748 2.53 2.38 -34.20
C LEU A 748 3.17 1.12 -33.60
N PHE A 749 2.41 0.40 -32.77
CA PHE A 749 2.86 -0.87 -32.20
C PHE A 749 3.05 -1.96 -33.25
N ASP A 750 2.21 -1.99 -34.30
CA ASP A 750 2.44 -2.86 -35.45
C ASP A 750 3.82 -2.62 -36.09
N GLY A 751 4.20 -1.35 -36.23
CA GLY A 751 5.53 -0.95 -36.73
C GLY A 751 6.67 -1.38 -35.80
N LEU A 752 6.49 -1.22 -34.48
CA LEU A 752 7.48 -1.63 -33.47
C LEU A 752 7.73 -3.15 -33.51
N VAL A 753 6.65 -3.93 -33.51
CA VAL A 753 6.70 -5.39 -33.54
C VAL A 753 7.30 -5.90 -34.86
N ALA A 754 6.95 -5.27 -35.99
CA ALA A 754 7.54 -5.55 -37.29
C ALA A 754 9.02 -5.13 -37.40
N GLY A 755 9.53 -4.31 -36.47
CA GLY A 755 10.95 -3.95 -36.35
C GLY A 755 11.80 -5.00 -35.65
N LEU A 756 11.20 -5.84 -34.80
CA LEU A 756 11.93 -6.82 -33.99
C LEU A 756 12.73 -7.83 -34.83
N PRO A 757 13.94 -8.24 -34.40
CA PRO A 757 14.74 -9.25 -35.08
C PRO A 757 13.99 -10.56 -35.27
N ASP A 758 13.99 -11.09 -36.50
CA ASP A 758 13.40 -12.40 -36.80
C ASP A 758 14.48 -13.50 -36.69
N THR A 759 14.84 -13.83 -35.45
CA THR A 759 15.80 -14.89 -35.14
C THR A 759 15.10 -16.06 -34.46
N ALA A 760 15.16 -17.24 -35.08
CA ALA A 760 14.75 -18.47 -34.44
C ALA A 760 15.78 -18.87 -33.37
N ALA A 761 15.31 -19.32 -32.20
CA ALA A 761 16.16 -20.00 -31.24
C ALA A 761 15.38 -21.15 -30.60
N ASP A 762 16.04 -22.29 -30.50
CA ASP A 762 15.44 -23.51 -29.96
C ASP A 762 15.28 -23.42 -28.45
N ALA A 763 14.14 -23.90 -27.95
CA ALA A 763 13.89 -23.97 -26.52
C ALA A 763 14.90 -24.91 -25.85
N VAL A 764 15.42 -24.48 -24.70
CA VAL A 764 16.28 -25.30 -23.85
C VAL A 764 15.43 -26.03 -22.80
N VAL A 765 15.91 -27.19 -22.38
CA VAL A 765 15.30 -27.91 -21.25
C VAL A 765 16.00 -27.48 -19.97
N TRP A 766 15.29 -26.78 -19.09
CA TRP A 766 15.80 -26.46 -17.77
C TRP A 766 15.70 -27.68 -16.83
N ALA A 767 16.78 -27.94 -16.11
CA ALA A 767 16.88 -29.02 -15.12
C ALA A 767 17.36 -28.41 -13.80
N PRO A 768 16.44 -27.92 -12.94
CA PRO A 768 16.80 -27.28 -11.68
C PRO A 768 17.40 -28.27 -10.67
N ASP A 769 18.34 -27.78 -9.87
CA ASP A 769 18.86 -28.53 -8.73
C ASP A 769 17.79 -28.69 -7.65
N ALA A 770 17.82 -29.83 -6.96
CA ALA A 770 16.87 -30.10 -5.89
C ALA A 770 17.18 -29.24 -4.65
N LEU A 771 16.23 -28.40 -4.24
CA LEU A 771 16.31 -27.69 -2.98
C LEU A 771 16.15 -28.65 -1.78
N PRO A 772 16.66 -28.29 -0.59
CA PRO A 772 16.53 -29.11 0.62
C PRO A 772 15.06 -29.34 1.01
N ALA A 773 14.76 -30.46 1.66
CA ALA A 773 13.42 -30.73 2.17
C ALA A 773 13.07 -29.86 3.39
N ALA A 774 14.06 -29.47 4.17
CA ALA A 774 13.93 -28.54 5.29
C ALA A 774 15.15 -27.60 5.34
N GLU A 775 14.91 -26.29 5.28
CA GLU A 775 15.96 -25.27 5.16
C GLU A 775 15.75 -24.12 6.15
N ALA A 776 16.84 -23.64 6.74
CA ALA A 776 16.91 -22.45 7.58
C ALA A 776 17.76 -21.38 6.90
N LEU A 777 17.14 -20.25 6.55
CA LEU A 777 17.76 -19.06 5.97
C LEU A 777 18.07 -18.07 7.10
N VAL A 778 19.33 -18.05 7.54
CA VAL A 778 19.75 -17.31 8.74
C VAL A 778 20.11 -15.87 8.37
N VAL A 779 19.45 -14.90 9.02
CA VAL A 779 19.67 -13.44 8.88
C VAL A 779 19.66 -12.79 10.27
N PRO A 780 20.29 -11.62 10.49
CA PRO A 780 20.22 -10.94 11.79
C PRO A 780 18.84 -10.28 12.00
N ALA A 781 17.85 -11.05 12.47
CA ALA A 781 16.49 -10.57 12.74
C ALA A 781 15.98 -10.98 14.13
N GLN A 782 15.08 -10.20 14.72
CA GLN A 782 14.43 -10.52 16.00
C GLN A 782 13.18 -11.39 15.85
N VAL A 783 12.68 -11.55 14.63
CA VAL A 783 11.47 -12.29 14.28
C VAL A 783 11.76 -13.32 13.18
N ASN A 784 10.87 -14.27 13.01
CA ASN A 784 10.96 -15.35 12.03
C ASN A 784 9.86 -15.24 10.97
N TYR A 785 10.06 -15.96 9.87
CA TYR A 785 9.12 -16.19 8.79
C TYR A 785 9.07 -17.69 8.55
N VAL A 786 8.00 -18.34 9.00
CA VAL A 786 7.93 -19.80 9.06
C VAL A 786 7.06 -20.32 7.94
N GLY A 787 7.64 -21.14 7.06
CA GLY A 787 6.96 -21.70 5.90
C GLY A 787 6.88 -23.22 5.90
N LYS A 788 5.73 -23.76 5.50
CA LYS A 788 5.55 -25.19 5.18
C LYS A 788 4.67 -25.36 3.95
N GLY A 789 5.02 -26.26 3.04
CA GLY A 789 4.27 -26.44 1.79
C GLY A 789 4.51 -27.76 1.08
N ALA A 790 3.70 -28.05 0.07
CA ALA A 790 3.84 -29.20 -0.81
C ALA A 790 3.16 -28.95 -2.17
N ASN A 791 3.43 -29.78 -3.16
CA ASN A 791 2.57 -29.86 -4.36
C ASN A 791 1.39 -30.80 -4.07
N LEU A 792 0.16 -30.27 -3.99
CA LEU A 792 -1.02 -31.05 -3.64
C LEU A 792 -1.40 -32.07 -4.72
N TYR A 793 -1.11 -31.78 -5.99
CA TYR A 793 -1.40 -32.70 -7.09
C TYR A 793 -0.52 -33.94 -7.03
N ASP A 794 0.74 -33.78 -6.62
CA ASP A 794 1.66 -34.90 -6.43
C ASP A 794 1.27 -35.76 -5.20
N LEU A 795 0.50 -35.18 -4.28
CA LEU A 795 -0.14 -35.89 -3.16
C LEU A 795 -1.51 -36.49 -3.52
N GLY A 796 -1.93 -36.41 -4.79
CA GLY A 796 -3.16 -37.01 -5.30
C GLY A 796 -4.42 -36.15 -5.17
N TYR A 797 -4.30 -34.87 -4.82
CA TYR A 797 -5.43 -33.96 -4.83
C TYR A 797 -5.88 -33.64 -6.26
N ALA A 798 -7.19 -33.61 -6.49
CA ALA A 798 -7.77 -33.09 -7.72
C ALA A 798 -8.42 -31.74 -7.43
N TYR A 799 -8.12 -30.75 -8.25
CA TYR A 799 -8.65 -29.40 -8.04
C TYR A 799 -10.18 -29.36 -8.00
N HIS A 800 -10.72 -28.67 -7.00
CA HIS A 800 -12.12 -28.31 -6.90
C HIS A 800 -12.25 -26.89 -6.34
N GLY A 801 -13.13 -26.06 -6.90
CA GLY A 801 -13.28 -24.64 -6.54
C GLY A 801 -13.56 -24.38 -5.05
N SER A 802 -14.16 -25.34 -4.35
CA SER A 802 -14.40 -25.26 -2.91
C SER A 802 -13.13 -25.03 -2.07
N VAL A 803 -11.94 -25.38 -2.59
CA VAL A 803 -10.68 -25.12 -1.88
C VAL A 803 -10.48 -23.64 -1.59
N SER A 804 -10.91 -22.73 -2.48
CA SER A 804 -10.82 -21.29 -2.25
C SER A 804 -11.60 -20.87 -1.00
N VAL A 805 -12.79 -21.47 -0.80
CA VAL A 805 -13.65 -21.25 0.37
C VAL A 805 -13.00 -21.84 1.64
N VAL A 806 -12.49 -23.06 1.56
CA VAL A 806 -11.81 -23.74 2.68
C VAL A 806 -10.58 -22.94 3.13
N LEU A 807 -9.77 -22.45 2.18
CA LEU A 807 -8.58 -21.65 2.49
C LEU A 807 -8.92 -20.27 3.04
N LYS A 808 -9.96 -19.59 2.52
CA LYS A 808 -10.45 -18.33 3.08
C LYS A 808 -10.82 -18.52 4.56
N HIS A 809 -11.58 -19.57 4.86
CA HIS A 809 -11.94 -19.91 6.24
C HIS A 809 -10.71 -20.23 7.09
N LEU A 810 -9.78 -21.06 6.61
CA LEU A 810 -8.57 -21.44 7.34
C LEU A 810 -7.70 -20.21 7.70
N ARG A 811 -7.57 -19.24 6.78
CA ARG A 811 -6.86 -17.97 7.04
C ARG A 811 -7.57 -17.13 8.10
N MET A 812 -8.87 -16.87 7.91
CA MET A 812 -9.62 -15.90 8.72
C MET A 812 -10.06 -16.44 10.09
N ALA A 813 -10.10 -17.76 10.26
CA ALA A 813 -10.42 -18.39 11.53
C ALA A 813 -9.15 -18.98 12.18
N PHE A 814 -8.78 -20.20 11.81
CA PHE A 814 -7.79 -20.98 12.55
C PHE A 814 -6.38 -20.37 12.57
N LEU A 815 -5.84 -19.98 11.42
CA LEU A 815 -4.48 -19.44 11.35
C LEU A 815 -4.39 -18.06 12.01
N TRP A 816 -5.39 -17.20 11.79
CA TRP A 816 -5.49 -15.91 12.47
C TRP A 816 -5.49 -16.07 14.00
N ASP A 817 -6.36 -16.93 14.54
CA ASP A 817 -6.43 -17.17 15.98
C ASP A 817 -5.13 -17.78 16.54
N ARG A 818 -4.64 -18.86 15.92
CA ARG A 818 -3.55 -19.66 16.51
C ARG A 818 -2.16 -19.08 16.32
N VAL A 819 -1.89 -18.45 15.17
CA VAL A 819 -0.56 -17.92 14.82
C VAL A 819 -0.47 -16.44 15.18
N ARG A 820 -1.50 -15.63 14.89
CA ARG A 820 -1.48 -14.19 15.20
C ARG A 820 -1.97 -13.90 16.62
N VAL A 821 -3.22 -14.19 16.95
CA VAL A 821 -3.81 -13.79 18.25
C VAL A 821 -3.11 -14.49 19.42
N GLN A 822 -3.00 -15.81 19.38
CA GLN A 822 -2.38 -16.60 20.46
C GLN A 822 -0.87 -16.78 20.31
N GLY A 823 -0.35 -16.68 19.07
CA GLY A 823 1.06 -16.90 18.77
C GLY A 823 1.91 -15.63 18.79
N GLY A 824 1.29 -14.45 18.70
CA GLY A 824 1.98 -13.16 18.69
C GLY A 824 2.66 -12.81 17.35
N ALA A 825 2.43 -13.58 16.29
CA ALA A 825 2.90 -13.20 14.95
C ALA A 825 2.07 -12.04 14.40
N TYR A 826 2.67 -11.20 13.55
CA TYR A 826 1.91 -10.14 12.89
C TYR A 826 0.92 -10.69 11.86
N GLY A 827 1.25 -11.79 11.17
CA GLY A 827 0.36 -12.36 10.16
C GLY A 827 0.61 -13.84 9.90
N ALA A 828 -0.41 -14.50 9.32
CA ALA A 828 -0.35 -15.88 8.89
C ALA A 828 -1.21 -16.08 7.64
N PHE A 829 -0.68 -16.85 6.69
CA PHE A 829 -1.24 -16.97 5.35
C PHE A 829 -1.20 -18.42 4.90
N CYS A 830 -2.16 -18.79 4.06
CA CYS A 830 -2.09 -20.00 3.25
C CYS A 830 -2.59 -19.71 1.83
N ALA A 831 -1.88 -20.26 0.85
CA ALA A 831 -2.13 -20.03 -0.56
C ALA A 831 -2.00 -21.35 -1.34
N PHE A 832 -2.83 -21.50 -2.36
CA PHE A 832 -2.81 -22.65 -3.27
C PHE A 832 -2.88 -22.15 -4.70
N ASP A 833 -1.82 -22.39 -5.47
CA ASP A 833 -1.82 -22.17 -6.91
C ASP A 833 -2.43 -23.40 -7.60
N ARG A 834 -3.65 -23.23 -8.11
CA ARG A 834 -4.38 -24.28 -8.83
C ARG A 834 -3.78 -24.62 -10.20
N MET A 835 -2.89 -23.81 -10.76
CA MET A 835 -2.23 -24.16 -12.01
C MET A 835 -1.07 -25.13 -11.76
N SER A 836 -0.21 -24.82 -10.80
CA SER A 836 0.97 -25.65 -10.49
C SER A 836 0.69 -26.80 -9.51
N GLY A 837 -0.29 -26.62 -8.62
CA GLY A 837 -0.51 -27.49 -7.45
C GLY A 837 0.27 -27.05 -6.21
N ALA A 838 1.06 -25.98 -6.28
CA ALA A 838 1.84 -25.50 -5.14
C ALA A 838 0.95 -24.95 -4.02
N PHE A 839 1.09 -25.52 -2.83
CA PHE A 839 0.45 -25.05 -1.61
C PHE A 839 1.50 -24.62 -0.58
N THR A 840 1.32 -23.45 0.01
CA THR A 840 2.22 -22.90 1.03
C THR A 840 1.43 -22.31 2.19
N GLN A 841 1.91 -22.53 3.40
CA GLN A 841 1.52 -21.84 4.63
C GLN A 841 2.73 -21.04 5.10
N VAL A 842 2.55 -19.73 5.38
CA VAL A 842 3.65 -18.83 5.79
C VAL A 842 3.21 -17.87 6.90
N SER A 843 4.09 -17.58 7.85
CA SER A 843 3.88 -16.57 8.90
C SER A 843 4.75 -15.34 8.67
N TYR A 844 4.35 -14.21 9.25
CA TYR A 844 4.99 -12.92 9.08
C TYR A 844 5.30 -12.26 10.43
N ARG A 845 6.57 -11.91 10.62
CA ARG A 845 7.12 -11.36 11.87
C ARG A 845 6.72 -12.20 13.09
N ASP A 846 7.02 -13.49 13.01
CA ASP A 846 6.60 -14.51 13.96
C ASP A 846 7.66 -14.72 15.05
N PRO A 847 7.33 -14.55 16.34
CA PRO A 847 8.29 -14.82 17.41
C PRO A 847 8.60 -16.32 17.57
N ASN A 848 7.83 -17.21 16.92
CA ASN A 848 7.95 -18.65 17.05
C ASN A 848 8.46 -19.31 15.76
N VAL A 849 8.94 -20.56 15.90
CA VAL A 849 9.20 -21.46 14.77
C VAL A 849 8.45 -22.77 14.96
N GLU A 850 8.77 -23.52 16.03
CA GLU A 850 8.21 -24.85 16.24
C GLU A 850 6.70 -24.82 16.50
N ARG A 851 6.23 -23.89 17.34
CA ARG A 851 4.79 -23.71 17.61
C ARG A 851 4.01 -23.45 16.32
N THR A 852 4.55 -22.64 15.41
CA THR A 852 3.87 -22.31 14.15
C THR A 852 3.81 -23.51 13.21
N LEU A 853 4.89 -24.30 13.13
CA LEU A 853 4.87 -25.57 12.39
C LEU A 853 3.85 -26.57 12.98
N ASP A 854 3.74 -26.66 14.30
CA ASP A 854 2.74 -27.50 14.96
C ASP A 854 1.30 -27.04 14.65
N VAL A 855 1.08 -25.73 14.51
CA VAL A 855 -0.21 -25.17 14.07
C VAL A 855 -0.51 -25.56 12.63
N TYR A 856 0.46 -25.44 11.72
CA TYR A 856 0.29 -25.86 10.31
C TYR A 856 -0.06 -27.35 10.19
N ASP A 857 0.49 -28.19 11.06
CA ASP A 857 0.21 -29.62 11.06
C ASP A 857 -1.18 -29.95 11.61
N LYS A 858 -1.73 -29.09 12.47
CA LYS A 858 -3.08 -29.22 13.02
C LYS A 858 -4.18 -28.69 12.09
N CYS A 859 -3.85 -28.05 10.97
CA CYS A 859 -4.85 -27.59 10.00
C CYS A 859 -5.74 -28.73 9.51
N ALA A 860 -5.19 -29.93 9.29
CA ALA A 860 -5.97 -31.11 8.90
C ALA A 860 -6.95 -31.55 9.99
N GLU A 861 -6.50 -31.60 11.26
CA GLU A 861 -7.36 -31.96 12.40
C GLU A 861 -8.49 -30.94 12.58
N TYR A 862 -8.17 -29.64 12.47
CA TYR A 862 -9.15 -28.57 12.54
C TYR A 862 -10.24 -28.72 11.47
N LEU A 863 -9.86 -28.88 10.19
CA LEU A 863 -10.83 -29.01 9.10
C LEU A 863 -11.70 -30.28 9.19
N ARG A 864 -11.22 -31.35 9.84
CA ARG A 864 -12.01 -32.56 10.11
C ARG A 864 -13.10 -32.34 11.16
N THR A 865 -12.83 -31.47 12.13
CA THR A 865 -13.62 -31.35 13.37
C THR A 865 -14.44 -30.07 13.46
N VAL A 866 -14.10 -29.04 12.66
CA VAL A 866 -14.88 -27.80 12.59
C VAL A 866 -16.28 -28.10 12.09
N GLU A 867 -17.29 -27.63 12.81
CA GLU A 867 -18.70 -27.68 12.38
C GLU A 867 -19.15 -26.25 12.08
N LEU A 868 -19.43 -25.98 10.81
CA LEU A 868 -19.92 -24.68 10.36
C LEU A 868 -21.44 -24.71 10.28
N ASP A 869 -22.08 -23.74 10.92
CA ASP A 869 -23.49 -23.46 10.63
C ASP A 869 -23.63 -22.81 9.24
N ASP A 870 -24.87 -22.73 8.77
CA ASP A 870 -25.18 -22.20 7.42
C ASP A 870 -24.68 -20.75 7.25
N ALA A 871 -24.69 -19.96 8.34
CA ALA A 871 -24.23 -18.58 8.31
C ALA A 871 -22.71 -18.48 8.14
N ALA A 872 -21.94 -19.24 8.93
CA ALA A 872 -20.48 -19.28 8.85
C ALA A 872 -20.00 -19.83 7.50
N LEU A 873 -20.66 -20.87 6.97
CA LEU A 873 -20.37 -21.39 5.64
C LEU A 873 -20.66 -20.35 4.55
N THR A 874 -21.80 -19.65 4.64
CA THR A 874 -22.16 -18.58 3.69
C THR A 874 -21.14 -17.45 3.72
N SER A 875 -20.74 -16.97 4.91
CA SER A 875 -19.69 -15.94 5.05
C SER A 875 -18.36 -16.38 4.43
N ALA A 876 -17.96 -17.64 4.61
CA ALA A 876 -16.75 -18.17 3.98
C ALA A 876 -16.85 -18.19 2.44
N ILE A 877 -18.04 -18.53 1.89
CA ILE A 877 -18.29 -18.50 0.44
C ILE A 877 -18.25 -17.06 -0.07
N VAL A 878 -18.96 -16.14 0.58
CA VAL A 878 -18.98 -14.71 0.23
C VAL A 878 -17.56 -14.15 0.22
N GLY A 879 -16.80 -14.35 1.30
CA GLY A 879 -15.43 -13.85 1.38
C GLY A 879 -14.49 -14.45 0.33
N ALA A 880 -14.70 -15.69 -0.09
CA ALA A 880 -13.91 -16.31 -1.16
C ALA A 880 -14.32 -15.83 -2.56
N ILE A 881 -15.61 -15.52 -2.77
CA ILE A 881 -16.09 -14.87 -3.99
C ILE A 881 -15.59 -13.43 -4.05
N GLY A 882 -15.48 -12.72 -2.92
CA GLY A 882 -14.85 -11.40 -2.84
C GLY A 882 -13.39 -11.42 -3.28
N ASP A 883 -12.62 -12.43 -2.84
CA ASP A 883 -11.23 -12.61 -3.31
C ASP A 883 -11.17 -12.89 -4.84
N LEU A 884 -12.18 -13.57 -5.41
CA LEU A 884 -12.27 -13.88 -6.84
C LEU A 884 -12.68 -12.66 -7.70
N ASP A 885 -13.60 -11.85 -7.17
CA ASP A 885 -14.23 -10.69 -7.82
C ASP A 885 -13.57 -9.37 -7.44
N MET A 886 -12.33 -9.43 -6.94
CA MET A 886 -11.54 -8.27 -6.60
C MET A 886 -11.52 -7.27 -7.77
N HIS A 887 -11.85 -6.02 -7.48
CA HIS A 887 -11.88 -4.96 -8.47
C HIS A 887 -10.48 -4.72 -9.06
N MET A 888 -10.44 -4.47 -10.37
CA MET A 888 -9.21 -4.23 -11.12
C MET A 888 -9.39 -2.99 -11.99
N LEU A 889 -8.37 -2.13 -12.00
CA LEU A 889 -8.26 -1.00 -12.91
C LEU A 889 -7.99 -1.47 -14.36
N PRO A 890 -8.19 -0.62 -15.37
CA PRO A 890 -8.11 -1.02 -16.78
C PRO A 890 -6.84 -1.78 -17.17
N ASP A 891 -5.68 -1.30 -16.78
CA ASP A 891 -4.37 -1.93 -16.98
C ASP A 891 -4.31 -3.33 -16.35
N ALA A 892 -4.68 -3.45 -15.07
CA ALA A 892 -4.71 -4.72 -14.36
C ALA A 892 -5.72 -5.71 -14.96
N ARG A 893 -6.82 -5.24 -15.56
CA ARG A 893 -7.75 -6.10 -16.32
C ARG A 893 -7.10 -6.65 -17.58
N GLY A 894 -6.37 -5.82 -18.32
CA GLY A 894 -5.59 -6.24 -19.49
C GLY A 894 -4.57 -7.31 -19.13
N GLU A 895 -3.76 -7.05 -18.10
CA GLU A 895 -2.74 -8.00 -17.61
C GLU A 895 -3.37 -9.32 -17.13
N ALA A 896 -4.45 -9.25 -16.33
CA ALA A 896 -5.15 -10.44 -15.86
C ALA A 896 -5.75 -11.26 -17.01
N SER A 897 -6.26 -10.61 -18.05
CA SER A 897 -6.79 -11.28 -19.23
C SER A 897 -5.68 -11.93 -20.07
N MET A 898 -4.56 -11.25 -20.27
CA MET A 898 -3.37 -11.79 -20.91
C MET A 898 -2.86 -13.03 -20.17
N LEU A 899 -2.71 -12.96 -18.85
CA LEU A 899 -2.25 -14.10 -18.05
C LEU A 899 -3.21 -15.31 -18.15
N ARG A 900 -4.52 -15.06 -18.15
CA ARG A 900 -5.53 -16.12 -18.36
C ARG A 900 -5.40 -16.76 -19.73
N HIS A 901 -5.15 -15.95 -20.77
CA HIS A 901 -4.90 -16.44 -22.12
C HIS A 901 -3.64 -17.33 -22.17
N LEU A 902 -2.51 -16.84 -21.67
CA LEU A 902 -1.23 -17.56 -21.66
C LEU A 902 -1.28 -18.89 -20.88
N THR A 903 -2.08 -18.96 -19.82
CA THR A 903 -2.18 -20.14 -18.95
C THR A 903 -3.29 -21.12 -19.35
N GLY A 904 -4.15 -20.74 -20.31
CA GLY A 904 -5.32 -21.53 -20.70
C GLY A 904 -6.42 -21.55 -19.63
N ASP A 905 -6.53 -20.49 -18.83
CA ASP A 905 -7.59 -20.29 -17.84
C ASP A 905 -8.85 -19.67 -18.46
N THR A 906 -9.53 -20.48 -19.28
CA THR A 906 -10.68 -20.03 -20.06
C THR A 906 -11.89 -19.65 -19.20
N GLU A 907 -12.83 -18.90 -19.78
CA GLU A 907 -14.04 -18.49 -19.09
C GLU A 907 -14.86 -19.68 -18.57
N ASP A 908 -15.03 -20.74 -19.36
CA ASP A 908 -15.72 -21.97 -18.92
C ASP A 908 -15.10 -22.61 -17.68
N VAL A 909 -13.76 -22.57 -17.59
CA VAL A 909 -13.01 -23.12 -16.45
C VAL A 909 -13.25 -22.28 -15.21
N ARG A 910 -13.18 -20.96 -15.35
CA ARG A 910 -13.44 -20.01 -14.27
C ARG A 910 -14.89 -20.05 -13.82
N GLN A 911 -15.83 -20.27 -14.74
CA GLN A 911 -17.24 -20.42 -14.46
C GLN A 911 -17.52 -21.71 -13.67
N THR A 912 -16.94 -22.82 -14.10
CA THR A 912 -16.99 -24.09 -13.34
C THR A 912 -16.43 -23.91 -11.92
N MET A 913 -15.31 -23.20 -11.78
CA MET A 913 -14.72 -22.90 -10.48
C MET A 913 -15.67 -22.09 -9.59
N ARG A 914 -16.30 -21.03 -10.13
CA ARG A 914 -17.29 -20.22 -9.39
C ARG A 914 -18.46 -21.06 -8.91
N GLU A 915 -19.04 -21.89 -9.78
CA GLU A 915 -20.15 -22.77 -9.45
C GLU A 915 -19.78 -23.73 -8.32
N GLN A 916 -18.57 -24.30 -8.36
CA GLN A 916 -18.03 -25.17 -7.32
C GLN A 916 -17.80 -24.42 -5.99
N MET A 917 -17.37 -23.16 -6.03
CA MET A 917 -17.24 -22.31 -4.84
C MET A 917 -18.61 -22.06 -4.20
N LEU A 918 -19.60 -21.65 -5.00
CA LEU A 918 -20.97 -21.39 -4.55
C LEU A 918 -21.68 -22.64 -4.03
N ALA A 919 -21.31 -23.83 -4.51
CA ALA A 919 -21.84 -25.12 -4.07
C ALA A 919 -21.04 -25.74 -2.91
N THR A 920 -20.20 -24.97 -2.21
CA THR A 920 -19.38 -25.51 -1.13
C THR A 920 -20.24 -25.99 0.05
N THR A 921 -19.88 -27.13 0.63
CA THR A 921 -20.54 -27.73 1.80
C THR A 921 -19.49 -28.19 2.82
N GLN A 922 -19.93 -28.51 4.04
CA GLN A 922 -19.08 -29.09 5.11
C GLN A 922 -18.27 -30.31 4.65
N ARG A 923 -18.79 -31.10 3.68
CA ARG A 923 -18.07 -32.25 3.11
C ARG A 923 -16.71 -31.84 2.51
N HIS A 924 -16.65 -30.71 1.79
CA HIS A 924 -15.42 -30.28 1.13
C HIS A 924 -14.31 -29.88 2.11
N PHE A 925 -14.66 -29.39 3.31
CA PHE A 925 -13.70 -29.10 4.39
C PHE A 925 -13.03 -30.40 4.86
N ARG A 926 -13.83 -31.44 5.11
CA ARG A 926 -13.34 -32.76 5.53
C ARG A 926 -12.49 -33.43 4.44
N GLU A 927 -12.89 -33.32 3.18
CA GLU A 927 -12.12 -33.87 2.04
C GLU A 927 -10.78 -33.16 1.85
N PHE A 928 -10.74 -31.83 2.00
CA PHE A 928 -9.47 -31.09 1.90
C PHE A 928 -8.53 -31.39 3.08
N ALA A 929 -9.09 -31.74 4.24
CA ALA A 929 -8.30 -32.15 5.39
C ALA A 929 -7.43 -33.39 5.10
N ASP A 930 -7.89 -34.30 4.24
CA ASP A 930 -7.16 -35.53 3.91
C ASP A 930 -5.86 -35.27 3.14
N VAL A 931 -5.85 -34.30 2.22
CA VAL A 931 -4.60 -33.88 1.57
C VAL A 931 -3.71 -33.07 2.53
N LEU A 932 -4.27 -32.21 3.38
CA LEU A 932 -3.46 -31.47 4.37
C LEU A 932 -2.79 -32.39 5.40
N ASP A 933 -3.38 -33.54 5.71
CA ASP A 933 -2.77 -34.56 6.56
C ASP A 933 -1.50 -35.15 5.92
N ALA A 934 -1.47 -35.27 4.59
CA ALA A 934 -0.27 -35.63 3.86
C ALA A 934 0.77 -34.49 3.85
N VAL A 935 0.32 -33.23 3.73
CA VAL A 935 1.20 -32.05 3.86
C VAL A 935 1.85 -31.96 5.24
N ALA A 936 1.11 -32.25 6.31
CA ALA A 936 1.65 -32.27 7.67
C ALA A 936 2.82 -33.27 7.81
N ARG A 937 2.69 -34.45 7.19
CA ARG A 937 3.72 -35.51 7.23
C ARG A 937 4.90 -35.30 6.29
N THR A 938 4.66 -34.77 5.10
CA THR A 938 5.64 -34.79 3.98
C THR A 938 5.99 -33.42 3.43
N GLY A 939 5.35 -32.37 3.94
CA GLY A 939 5.55 -30.99 3.50
C GLY A 939 6.98 -30.53 3.73
N ARG A 940 7.51 -29.79 2.76
CA ARG A 940 8.80 -29.11 2.86
C ARG A 940 8.71 -27.93 3.81
N VAL A 941 9.80 -27.65 4.51
CA VAL A 941 9.90 -26.54 5.47
C VAL A 941 10.98 -25.56 5.01
N CYS A 942 10.67 -24.27 5.08
CA CYS A 942 11.65 -23.21 4.89
C CYS A 942 11.38 -22.14 5.95
N VAL A 943 12.41 -21.71 6.66
CA VAL A 943 12.29 -20.68 7.70
C VAL A 943 13.36 -19.63 7.48
N LEU A 944 12.98 -18.36 7.49
CA LEU A 944 13.91 -17.22 7.51
C LEU A 944 13.86 -16.55 8.88
N GLY A 945 15.00 -16.28 9.51
CA GLY A 945 15.00 -15.71 10.86
C GLY A 945 16.37 -15.62 11.52
N GLY A 946 16.40 -15.15 12.77
CA GLY A 946 17.62 -14.83 13.51
C GLY A 946 18.18 -15.90 14.43
N GLY A 947 18.99 -15.48 15.41
CA GLY A 947 19.94 -16.33 16.14
C GLY A 947 19.35 -17.56 16.86
N SER A 948 18.05 -17.57 17.17
CA SER A 948 17.36 -18.77 17.70
C SER A 948 17.14 -19.86 16.65
N LEU A 949 17.09 -19.49 15.36
CA LEU A 949 16.86 -20.42 14.25
C LEU A 949 18.02 -21.40 14.06
N ASP A 950 19.27 -20.98 14.31
CA ASP A 950 20.46 -21.86 14.26
C ASP A 950 20.29 -23.07 15.20
N ALA A 951 19.78 -22.83 16.41
CA ALA A 951 19.55 -23.89 17.40
C ALA A 951 18.42 -24.84 16.99
N VAL A 952 17.33 -24.29 16.45
CA VAL A 952 16.20 -25.06 15.92
C VAL A 952 16.65 -25.92 14.74
N ALA A 953 17.38 -25.34 13.79
CA ALA A 953 17.92 -26.04 12.63
C ALA A 953 18.85 -27.19 13.04
N ALA A 954 19.74 -26.97 14.01
CA ALA A 954 20.63 -28.01 14.52
C ALA A 954 19.86 -29.15 15.21
N THR A 955 18.84 -28.84 16.01
CA THR A 955 18.03 -29.83 16.73
C THR A 955 17.15 -30.65 15.78
N ARG A 956 16.63 -30.02 14.72
CA ARG A 956 15.75 -30.65 13.73
C ARG A 956 16.51 -31.26 12.54
N GLY A 957 17.82 -31.06 12.43
CA GLY A 957 18.65 -31.54 11.33
C GLY A 957 18.36 -30.84 10.00
N TRP A 958 17.96 -29.56 10.04
CA TRP A 958 17.71 -28.76 8.83
C TRP A 958 19.02 -28.26 8.22
N GLN A 959 19.03 -28.06 6.91
CA GLN A 959 20.14 -27.39 6.25
C GLN A 959 20.10 -25.90 6.55
N ALA A 960 21.17 -25.36 7.14
CA ALA A 960 21.29 -23.93 7.42
C ALA A 960 22.10 -23.23 6.34
N LEU A 961 21.56 -22.15 5.79
CA LEU A 961 22.23 -21.22 4.87
C LEU A 961 22.28 -19.85 5.53
N ARG A 962 23.48 -19.30 5.77
CA ARG A 962 23.64 -17.92 6.22
C ARG A 962 23.48 -16.99 5.02
N VAL A 963 22.44 -16.17 5.05
CA VAL A 963 22.10 -15.28 3.94
C VAL A 963 22.73 -13.90 4.14
N LEU A 964 22.69 -13.37 5.37
CA LEU A 964 23.30 -12.11 5.79
C LEU A 964 24.35 -12.31 6.87
#